data_AF-A0A2W2BWP1-F1
#
_entry.id   AF-A0A2W2BWP1-F1
#
_cell.length_a   1.000
_cell.length_b   1.000
_cell.length_c   1.000
_cell.angle_alpha   90.00
_cell.angle_beta   90.00
_cell.angle_gamma   90.00
#
_symmetry.space_group_name_H-M   'P 1'
#
loop_
_entity.id
_entity.type
_entity.pdbx_description
1 polymer ?
#
loop_
_entity_poly.entity_id
_entity_poly.type
_entity_poly.pdbx_seq_one_letter_code
_entity_poly.pdbx_strand_id
1 'polypeptide(L)'
;MLVGPTPPVFSAVACAGVVAVPATRAMARTVVSTVLQVRFTVFLPIEVRVLAGSDRVVTPEPGAAGVGPCQSTVPLGDPLVTRRPPGPVTGTPGPTSVAYPRSMRDRRSALLWVAFAVAALISVVLVLRRPDRLSDLHIYHGALTDLRAGRPLYAYVAANGGPFTYPPFAALVLWPITTVPLGVVEAVWLAATCAAVVALAVPVARALAGGRTRRPATVAAIAVVLMLSAPVQSNLRFGQVSIFLVLLALHDATAGPSRARGVLVGVAAAIKLTPLLFVAYFLVSGRYRDAGRAAGTFLACGALALVILPTESLTYWAGTVTQTSRIGNLASLGNQSVHGMLLRLGLPDTALPLVWAALVAVICAVALLRARQLAGQGRPGHAAVLVGCATVAASPVSWTHHQVWPVLAAMLLIGAAGVNRRVAGAALLASMVLSLGVVLGPVSTRPGVQFLFENARTLGVCLLCVAGFGAVAAVTRPAQQAALRPAHRATARRAWLRAGVATAAVLAFFAVQPLPAGADPTFKAYGPTELGNPRYFFVCRGSVECADFGTDAPVTFGTRSEKTKVRVNGVVSAQVDRLEYHSAPGGPPRGIPLLAAYPGVRTFSFRSATMTHGRLVAYAADGRQLASYDDELAAALARSG
;
A
#
# COMPACT_ATOMS: atom_id res chain seq x y z
N MET A 1 -58.08 -5.42 35.48
CA MET A 1 -57.66 -5.72 36.86
C MET A 1 -56.41 -6.60 36.77
N LEU A 2 -55.23 -6.22 37.28
CA LEU A 2 -54.84 -5.99 38.69
C LEU A 2 -54.71 -7.35 39.43
N VAL A 3 -53.59 -7.75 40.08
CA VAL A 3 -52.25 -7.13 40.30
C VAL A 3 -51.16 -8.25 40.31
N GLY A 4 -49.87 -7.92 40.19
CA GLY A 4 -48.74 -8.81 40.55
C GLY A 4 -48.45 -8.85 42.06
N PRO A 5 -47.35 -9.51 42.51
CA PRO A 5 -46.16 -8.72 42.89
C PRO A 5 -44.78 -9.39 42.63
N THR A 6 -43.72 -8.63 42.93
CA THR A 6 -42.28 -8.97 43.00
C THR A 6 -41.76 -8.71 44.44
N PRO A 7 -40.45 -8.83 44.82
CA PRO A 7 -39.24 -9.29 44.11
C PRO A 7 -38.74 -10.65 44.71
N PRO A 8 -37.64 -10.86 45.49
CA PRO A 8 -36.53 -10.00 45.99
C PRO A 8 -35.19 -10.20 45.23
N VAL A 9 -34.09 -9.57 45.72
CA VAL A 9 -32.68 -9.79 45.33
C VAL A 9 -31.81 -9.69 46.59
N PHE A 10 -30.83 -10.59 46.81
CA PHE A 10 -29.59 -10.28 47.56
C PHE A 10 -28.48 -11.35 47.36
N SER A 11 -27.26 -11.01 47.79
CA SER A 11 -25.99 -11.68 47.47
C SER A 11 -25.64 -12.90 48.34
N ALA A 12 -24.78 -13.78 47.80
CA ALA A 12 -23.87 -14.62 48.58
C ALA A 12 -22.43 -14.42 48.06
N VAL A 13 -21.48 -14.25 48.97
CA VAL A 13 -20.05 -14.00 48.66
C VAL A 13 -19.26 -15.31 48.82
N ALA A 14 -18.38 -15.61 47.86
CA ALA A 14 -17.42 -16.71 47.95
C ALA A 14 -15.99 -16.21 47.68
N CYS A 15 -15.26 -15.88 48.75
CA CYS A 15 -13.83 -15.57 48.66
C CYS A 15 -13.00 -16.85 48.62
N ALA A 16 -12.24 -17.09 47.55
CA ALA A 16 -11.28 -18.19 47.50
C ALA A 16 -10.05 -17.87 46.63
N GLY A 17 -8.88 -17.84 47.28
CA GLY A 17 -7.58 -18.22 46.70
C GLY A 17 -7.06 -17.50 45.46
N VAL A 18 -6.29 -16.41 45.66
CA VAL A 18 -5.24 -16.05 44.68
C VAL A 18 -4.10 -17.07 44.80
N VAL A 19 -4.18 -18.17 44.04
CA VAL A 19 -3.09 -19.15 43.94
C VAL A 19 -2.12 -18.72 42.85
N ALA A 20 -1.03 -18.07 43.25
CA ALA A 20 0.04 -17.69 42.35
C ALA A 20 0.85 -18.93 41.91
N VAL A 21 0.51 -19.49 40.74
CA VAL A 21 1.30 -20.58 40.13
C VAL A 21 2.57 -20.00 39.50
N PRO A 22 3.78 -20.37 39.97
CA PRO A 22 5.03 -19.86 39.42
C PRO A 22 5.30 -20.46 38.03
N ALA A 23 5.16 -19.66 36.98
CA ALA A 23 5.46 -20.07 35.61
C ALA A 23 6.96 -20.36 35.43
N THR A 24 7.34 -21.65 35.54
CA THR A 24 8.73 -22.09 35.44
C THR A 24 9.29 -21.89 34.03
N ARG A 25 10.60 -21.62 33.94
CA ARG A 25 11.31 -21.19 32.71
C ARG A 25 11.33 -22.22 31.56
N ALA A 26 10.72 -23.39 31.72
CA ALA A 26 10.64 -24.44 30.71
C ALA A 26 9.67 -24.09 29.57
N MET A 27 8.42 -23.70 29.91
CA MET A 27 7.32 -23.58 28.95
C MET A 27 7.55 -22.48 27.88
N ALA A 28 8.27 -21.41 28.26
CA ALA A 28 8.65 -20.33 27.35
C ALA A 28 9.69 -20.73 26.28
N ARG A 29 10.47 -21.81 26.49
CA ARG A 29 11.45 -22.29 25.49
C ARG A 29 10.80 -23.11 24.38
N THR A 30 9.75 -23.88 24.69
CA THR A 30 9.06 -24.71 23.69
C THR A 30 8.42 -23.86 22.60
N VAL A 31 7.70 -22.79 22.96
CA VAL A 31 7.03 -21.90 21.99
C VAL A 31 8.03 -21.20 21.06
N VAL A 32 9.19 -20.77 21.59
CA VAL A 32 10.24 -20.11 20.79
C VAL A 32 10.96 -21.10 19.86
N SER A 33 11.08 -22.37 20.25
CA SER A 33 11.68 -23.41 19.40
C SER A 33 10.81 -23.75 18.19
N THR A 34 9.52 -24.02 18.40
CA THR A 34 8.59 -24.47 17.34
C THR A 34 8.42 -23.45 16.22
N VAL A 35 8.45 -22.15 16.53
CA VAL A 35 8.29 -21.07 15.52
C VAL A 35 9.53 -20.94 14.60
N LEU A 36 10.70 -21.47 14.97
CA LEU A 36 11.92 -21.41 14.15
C LEU A 36 12.16 -22.62 13.23
N GLN A 37 11.34 -23.67 13.27
CA GLN A 37 11.57 -24.92 12.50
C GLN A 37 10.58 -25.22 11.37
N VAL A 38 9.83 -24.22 10.86
CA VAL A 38 9.04 -24.39 9.62
C VAL A 38 9.97 -24.44 8.40
N ARG A 39 10.57 -25.62 8.16
CA ARG A 39 11.27 -25.95 6.91
C ARG A 39 10.25 -26.19 5.80
N PHE A 40 10.24 -25.34 4.78
CA PHE A 40 9.63 -25.69 3.49
C PHE A 40 10.52 -26.74 2.79
N THR A 41 10.10 -27.99 2.82
CA THR A 41 10.81 -29.10 2.17
C THR A 41 10.26 -29.31 0.76
N VAL A 42 11.06 -29.00 -0.26
CA VAL A 42 10.89 -29.48 -1.63
C VAL A 42 12.19 -30.17 -2.04
N PHE A 43 12.10 -31.38 -2.58
CA PHE A 43 13.25 -32.26 -2.83
C PHE A 43 14.14 -31.80 -3.98
N LEU A 44 15.46 -31.81 -3.74
CA LEU A 44 16.52 -32.29 -4.65
C LEU A 44 17.87 -32.24 -3.89
N PRO A 45 18.66 -33.33 -3.84
CA PRO A 45 19.88 -33.38 -3.03
C PRO A 45 21.08 -32.74 -3.74
N ILE A 46 21.95 -32.09 -2.96
CA ILE A 46 23.34 -31.78 -3.32
C ILE A 46 24.16 -32.07 -2.07
N GLU A 47 25.01 -33.10 -2.10
CA GLU A 47 25.99 -33.33 -1.03
C GLU A 47 27.11 -32.28 -1.12
N VAL A 48 27.54 -31.78 0.05
CA VAL A 48 28.75 -30.96 0.18
C VAL A 48 29.61 -31.58 1.27
N ARG A 49 30.61 -32.36 0.87
CA ARG A 49 31.60 -32.95 1.78
C ARG A 49 32.48 -31.83 2.34
N VAL A 50 32.40 -31.59 3.65
CA VAL A 50 33.35 -30.73 4.37
C VAL A 50 34.46 -31.62 4.93
N LEU A 51 35.68 -31.44 4.43
CA LEU A 51 36.88 -31.96 5.09
C LEU A 51 37.45 -30.87 6.00
N ALA A 52 37.93 -31.28 7.17
CA ALA A 52 38.55 -30.41 8.17
C ALA A 52 39.86 -31.02 8.68
N GLY A 53 40.78 -30.16 9.11
CA GLY A 53 42.15 -30.51 9.47
C GLY A 53 43.16 -30.07 8.39
N SER A 54 44.40 -29.71 8.75
CA SER A 54 44.95 -29.52 10.10
C SER A 54 46.21 -28.66 10.04
N ASP A 55 46.54 -27.96 11.14
CA ASP A 55 47.75 -27.15 11.22
C ASP A 55 49.03 -27.99 11.15
N ARG A 56 49.96 -27.61 10.26
CA ARG A 56 51.39 -27.94 10.39
C ARG A 56 52.27 -26.79 9.93
N VAL A 57 53.28 -26.48 10.74
CA VAL A 57 54.39 -25.57 10.44
C VAL A 57 55.52 -26.38 9.80
N VAL A 58 56.14 -25.86 8.74
CA VAL A 58 57.40 -26.37 8.17
C VAL A 58 58.27 -25.18 7.74
N THR A 59 59.59 -25.32 7.88
CA THR A 59 60.64 -24.33 7.59
C THR A 59 61.15 -24.39 6.14
N PRO A 60 61.88 -23.36 5.63
CA PRO A 60 62.35 -23.29 4.24
C PRO A 60 63.77 -23.87 4.00
N GLU A 61 64.20 -23.81 2.72
CA GLU A 61 65.57 -23.99 2.15
C GLU A 61 66.12 -25.43 1.92
N PRO A 62 67.09 -25.66 1.00
CA PRO A 62 67.48 -24.89 -0.22
C PRO A 62 67.79 -25.74 -1.50
N GLY A 63 67.96 -25.07 -2.66
CA GLY A 63 68.67 -25.56 -3.87
C GLY A 63 67.82 -26.21 -5.00
N ALA A 64 68.27 -26.31 -6.26
CA ALA A 64 69.45 -25.72 -6.95
C ALA A 64 69.38 -25.84 -8.52
N ALA A 65 70.27 -25.11 -9.22
CA ALA A 65 70.80 -25.32 -10.60
C ALA A 65 70.02 -24.88 -11.89
N GLY A 66 70.79 -24.45 -12.92
CA GLY A 66 70.39 -24.06 -14.29
C GLY A 66 70.22 -22.53 -14.51
N VAL A 67 71.17 -21.71 -15.03
CA VAL A 67 72.05 -21.79 -16.24
C VAL A 67 71.25 -21.76 -17.55
N GLY A 68 71.40 -20.82 -18.50
CA GLY A 68 72.38 -19.71 -18.64
C GLY A 68 71.91 -18.59 -19.61
N PRO A 69 72.80 -17.93 -20.39
CA PRO A 69 73.19 -16.54 -20.08
C PRO A 69 72.97 -15.50 -21.20
N CYS A 70 73.12 -14.20 -20.87
CA CYS A 70 73.70 -13.19 -21.78
C CYS A 70 74.29 -11.96 -21.05
N GLN A 71 75.26 -11.31 -21.71
CA GLN A 71 76.07 -10.14 -21.32
C GLN A 71 75.28 -8.81 -21.48
N SER A 72 75.64 -7.57 -21.07
CA SER A 72 76.65 -6.89 -20.20
C SER A 72 76.23 -5.39 -20.11
N THR A 73 76.88 -4.36 -19.53
CA THR A 73 78.23 -4.05 -18.96
C THR A 73 78.09 -3.13 -17.71
N VAL A 74 79.21 -2.68 -17.12
CA VAL A 74 79.30 -1.62 -16.08
C VAL A 74 80.57 -0.78 -16.34
N PRO A 75 80.61 0.52 -15.97
CA PRO A 75 81.84 1.18 -15.50
C PRO A 75 81.71 1.79 -14.08
N LEU A 76 82.84 1.98 -13.40
CA LEU A 76 82.95 2.36 -11.98
C LEU A 76 82.84 3.88 -11.72
N GLY A 77 82.58 4.25 -10.45
CA GLY A 77 82.79 5.60 -9.91
C GLY A 77 82.60 5.66 -8.38
N ASP A 78 83.64 6.04 -7.65
CA ASP A 78 83.77 6.15 -6.18
C ASP A 78 84.70 7.37 -5.88
N PRO A 79 84.86 7.93 -4.65
CA PRO A 79 84.27 7.53 -3.37
C PRO A 79 83.75 8.67 -2.45
N LEU A 80 83.13 8.25 -1.33
CA LEU A 80 83.12 8.85 0.03
C LEU A 80 83.12 10.38 0.23
N VAL A 81 82.05 10.91 0.86
CA VAL A 81 82.07 12.13 1.70
C VAL A 81 81.31 11.89 3.01
N THR A 82 81.90 12.25 4.15
CA THR A 82 81.35 11.99 5.50
C THR A 82 80.77 13.23 6.19
N ARG A 83 79.48 13.19 6.59
CA ARG A 83 78.90 14.14 7.57
C ARG A 83 77.81 13.48 8.45
N ARG A 84 77.96 13.59 9.78
CA ARG A 84 76.89 13.61 10.81
C ARG A 84 76.35 15.08 10.93
N PRO A 85 75.34 15.44 11.74
CA PRO A 85 74.49 14.71 12.72
C PRO A 85 72.97 14.83 12.33
N PRO A 86 71.91 14.71 13.18
CA PRO A 86 71.81 14.48 14.64
C PRO A 86 70.81 13.36 15.06
N GLY A 87 70.47 13.35 16.36
CA GLY A 87 69.62 12.35 17.04
C GLY A 87 68.11 12.47 16.80
N PRO A 88 67.30 11.68 17.55
CA PRO A 88 65.93 11.34 17.16
C PRO A 88 64.92 12.47 17.36
N VAL A 89 64.25 12.86 16.27
CA VAL A 89 63.04 13.71 16.33
C VAL A 89 61.80 12.83 16.41
N THR A 90 61.13 12.88 17.55
CA THR A 90 59.81 12.26 17.76
C THR A 90 58.73 12.94 16.90
N GLY A 91 57.95 12.18 16.13
CA GLY A 91 56.75 12.74 15.50
C GLY A 91 56.31 12.13 14.17
N THR A 92 56.03 10.82 14.11
CA THR A 92 55.21 10.27 13.02
C THR A 92 53.72 10.50 13.35
N PRO A 93 52.97 11.32 12.59
CA PRO A 93 51.53 11.43 12.74
C PRO A 93 50.88 10.15 12.19
N GLY A 94 50.79 9.12 13.04
CA GLY A 94 50.12 7.87 12.69
C GLY A 94 48.68 8.12 12.22
N PRO A 95 48.16 7.38 11.23
CA PRO A 95 46.84 7.62 10.66
C PRO A 95 45.77 7.39 11.72
N THR A 96 45.24 8.48 12.29
CA THR A 96 44.18 8.50 13.32
C THR A 96 42.83 8.13 12.71
N SER A 97 42.74 6.90 12.21
CA SER A 97 41.46 6.27 11.88
C SER A 97 40.65 6.17 13.18
N VAL A 98 39.70 7.10 13.36
CA VAL A 98 38.87 7.16 14.57
C VAL A 98 37.97 5.93 14.60
N ALA A 99 38.48 4.89 15.27
CA ALA A 99 37.89 3.56 15.36
C ALA A 99 36.66 3.59 16.28
N TYR A 100 35.58 4.19 15.79
CA TYR A 100 34.32 4.36 16.51
C TYR A 100 33.89 3.03 17.15
N PRO A 101 33.91 2.89 18.49
CA PRO A 101 33.97 1.60 19.15
C PRO A 101 32.75 0.74 18.81
N ARG A 102 32.99 -0.55 18.56
CA ARG A 102 31.98 -1.51 18.06
C ARG A 102 30.68 -1.45 18.89
N SER A 103 30.84 -1.44 20.22
CA SER A 103 29.76 -1.30 21.22
C SER A 103 28.76 -0.16 20.96
N MET A 104 29.18 0.99 20.41
CA MET A 104 28.26 2.09 20.10
C MET A 104 27.40 1.84 18.85
N ARG A 105 27.86 1.03 17.90
CA ARG A 105 27.06 0.68 16.71
C ARG A 105 25.99 -0.34 17.09
N ASP A 106 26.36 -1.32 17.91
CA ASP A 106 25.49 -2.41 18.32
C ASP A 106 24.37 -1.88 19.23
N ARG A 107 24.70 -0.99 20.19
CA ARG A 107 23.70 -0.25 21.00
C ARG A 107 22.69 0.52 20.13
N ARG A 108 23.13 1.23 19.10
CA ARG A 108 22.21 1.97 18.19
C ARG A 108 21.33 1.02 17.37
N SER A 109 21.86 -0.12 16.92
CA SER A 109 21.04 -1.12 16.20
C SER A 109 20.04 -1.81 17.13
N ALA A 110 20.40 -2.07 18.38
CA ALA A 110 19.51 -2.64 19.39
C ALA A 110 18.36 -1.68 19.73
N LEU A 111 18.66 -0.40 19.99
CA LEU A 111 17.64 0.63 20.24
C LEU A 111 16.63 0.78 19.09
N LEU A 112 17.08 0.70 17.83
CA LEU A 112 16.18 0.73 16.67
C LEU A 112 15.33 -0.54 16.55
N TRP A 113 15.85 -1.71 16.93
CA TRP A 113 15.05 -2.94 16.99
C TRP A 113 14.05 -2.95 18.14
N VAL A 114 14.39 -2.39 19.30
CA VAL A 114 13.44 -2.16 20.39
C VAL A 114 12.36 -1.17 19.96
N ALA A 115 12.71 -0.06 19.30
CA ALA A 115 11.75 0.89 18.76
C ALA A 115 10.82 0.26 17.71
N PHE A 116 11.33 -0.63 16.85
CA PHE A 116 10.51 -1.41 15.93
C PHE A 116 9.55 -2.36 16.66
N ALA A 117 10.06 -3.12 17.64
CA ALA A 117 9.26 -4.08 18.39
C ALA A 117 8.15 -3.39 19.20
N VAL A 118 8.45 -2.24 19.84
CA VAL A 118 7.48 -1.41 20.56
C VAL A 118 6.45 -0.81 19.59
N ALA A 119 6.86 -0.23 18.45
CA ALA A 119 5.94 0.30 17.45
C ALA A 119 5.03 -0.80 16.87
N ALA A 120 5.57 -1.99 16.59
CA ALA A 120 4.81 -3.15 16.12
C ALA A 120 3.81 -3.64 17.17
N LEU A 121 4.24 -3.81 18.43
CA LEU A 121 3.38 -4.24 19.54
C LEU A 121 2.24 -3.25 19.80
N ILE A 122 2.54 -1.96 19.88
CA ILE A 122 1.52 -0.91 20.02
C ILE A 122 0.53 -0.97 18.85
N SER A 123 1.02 -1.09 17.62
CA SER A 123 0.16 -1.14 16.43
C SER A 123 -0.72 -2.39 16.40
N VAL A 124 -0.20 -3.56 16.80
CA VAL A 124 -0.96 -4.80 16.94
C VAL A 124 -2.03 -4.67 18.03
N VAL A 125 -1.69 -4.17 19.22
CA VAL A 125 -2.66 -3.99 20.32
C VAL A 125 -3.75 -2.97 19.95
N LEU A 126 -3.39 -1.86 19.29
CA LEU A 126 -4.35 -0.88 18.80
C LEU A 126 -5.25 -1.44 17.70
N VAL A 127 -4.75 -2.32 16.83
CA VAL A 127 -5.58 -3.02 15.82
C VAL A 127 -6.51 -4.04 16.47
N LEU A 128 -6.03 -4.87 17.41
CA LEU A 128 -6.85 -5.91 18.06
C LEU A 128 -8.02 -5.34 18.87
N ARG A 129 -7.89 -4.11 19.38
CA ARG A 129 -8.94 -3.33 20.05
C ARG A 129 -9.97 -2.69 19.10
N ARG A 130 -9.84 -2.81 17.78
CA ARG A 130 -10.81 -2.23 16.82
C ARG A 130 -12.00 -3.17 16.60
N PRO A 131 -13.24 -2.64 16.46
CA PRO A 131 -14.37 -3.42 15.94
C PRO A 131 -14.22 -3.69 14.43
N ASP A 132 -13.42 -2.89 13.72
CA ASP A 132 -13.04 -3.06 12.31
C ASP A 132 -11.59 -3.57 12.19
N ARG A 133 -11.21 -4.55 13.03
CA ARG A 133 -9.91 -5.24 12.93
C ARG A 133 -9.97 -6.32 11.85
N LEU A 134 -8.87 -6.50 11.14
CA LEU A 134 -8.60 -7.61 10.22
C LEU A 134 -9.73 -7.90 9.22
N SER A 135 -10.52 -6.88 8.84
CA SER A 135 -11.80 -7.10 8.16
C SER A 135 -11.70 -7.69 6.76
N ASP A 136 -10.53 -7.57 6.10
CA ASP A 136 -10.30 -8.12 4.77
C ASP A 136 -9.81 -9.57 4.90
N LEU A 137 -9.06 -9.90 5.95
CA LEU A 137 -8.79 -11.29 6.36
C LEU A 137 -10.08 -12.03 6.76
N HIS A 138 -11.03 -11.35 7.40
CA HIS A 138 -12.37 -11.90 7.66
C HIS A 138 -13.14 -12.15 6.35
N ILE A 139 -13.05 -11.25 5.37
CA ILE A 139 -13.61 -11.48 4.02
C ILE A 139 -12.95 -12.71 3.37
N TYR A 140 -11.63 -12.86 3.43
CA TYR A 140 -10.94 -14.03 2.88
C TYR A 140 -11.39 -15.32 3.57
N HIS A 141 -11.39 -15.36 4.91
CA HIS A 141 -11.79 -16.55 5.67
C HIS A 141 -13.25 -16.91 5.41
N GLY A 142 -14.16 -15.94 5.45
CA GLY A 142 -15.58 -16.14 5.21
C GLY A 142 -15.87 -16.65 3.80
N ALA A 143 -15.33 -15.99 2.77
CA ALA A 143 -15.50 -16.41 1.38
C ALA A 143 -15.00 -17.84 1.11
N LEU A 144 -13.93 -18.26 1.79
CA LEU A 144 -13.37 -19.60 1.64
C LEU A 144 -14.08 -20.65 2.50
N THR A 145 -14.68 -20.25 3.62
CA THR A 145 -15.62 -21.10 4.38
C THR A 145 -16.89 -21.35 3.58
N ASP A 146 -17.39 -20.33 2.88
CA ASP A 146 -18.52 -20.42 1.98
C ASP A 146 -18.23 -21.32 0.77
N LEU A 147 -17.10 -21.13 0.10
CA LEU A 147 -16.63 -22.00 -0.99
C LEU A 147 -16.46 -23.46 -0.52
N ARG A 148 -15.94 -23.67 0.68
CA ARG A 148 -15.81 -25.01 1.30
C ARG A 148 -17.15 -25.65 1.65
N ALA A 149 -18.20 -24.85 1.83
CA ALA A 149 -19.58 -25.30 1.98
C ALA A 149 -20.35 -25.33 0.64
N GLY A 150 -19.65 -25.29 -0.50
CA GLY A 150 -20.25 -25.41 -1.84
C GLY A 150 -20.96 -24.14 -2.34
N ARG A 151 -20.82 -22.99 -1.66
CA ARG A 151 -21.42 -21.72 -2.12
C ARG A 151 -20.47 -20.98 -3.08
N PRO A 152 -20.99 -20.25 -4.09
CA PRO A 152 -20.12 -19.59 -5.06
C PRO A 152 -19.21 -18.52 -4.42
N LEU A 153 -17.91 -18.59 -4.65
CA LEU A 153 -16.89 -17.71 -4.05
C LEU A 153 -17.20 -16.23 -4.33
N TYR A 154 -17.60 -15.93 -5.57
CA TYR A 154 -17.94 -14.56 -5.99
C TYR A 154 -19.37 -14.13 -5.67
N ALA A 155 -20.20 -14.97 -5.03
CA ALA A 155 -21.47 -14.54 -4.43
C ALA A 155 -21.31 -14.03 -2.98
N TYR A 156 -20.17 -14.33 -2.33
CA TYR A 156 -19.93 -13.97 -0.94
C TYR A 156 -19.88 -12.46 -0.68
N VAL A 157 -20.56 -12.01 0.38
CA VAL A 157 -20.51 -10.64 0.92
C VAL A 157 -20.41 -10.71 2.45
N ALA A 158 -19.35 -10.17 3.03
CA ALA A 158 -19.18 -10.11 4.48
C ALA A 158 -20.13 -9.07 5.14
N ALA A 159 -20.32 -9.17 6.45
CA ALA A 159 -21.18 -8.26 7.23
C ALA A 159 -20.81 -6.76 7.10
N ASN A 160 -19.55 -6.43 6.78
CA ASN A 160 -19.12 -5.06 6.50
C ASN A 160 -19.61 -4.54 5.13
N GLY A 161 -20.02 -5.42 4.20
CA GLY A 161 -20.44 -5.16 2.83
C GLY A 161 -19.36 -5.45 1.77
N GLY A 162 -18.22 -6.04 2.14
CA GLY A 162 -17.10 -6.33 1.23
C GLY A 162 -17.18 -7.74 0.62
N PRO A 163 -17.01 -7.88 -0.71
CA PRO A 163 -16.95 -9.18 -1.38
C PRO A 163 -15.50 -9.70 -1.55
N PHE A 164 -15.36 -10.97 -1.95
CA PHE A 164 -14.08 -11.48 -2.47
C PHE A 164 -13.79 -10.89 -3.86
N THR A 165 -12.53 -10.51 -4.13
CA THR A 165 -12.16 -9.65 -5.28
C THR A 165 -10.91 -10.08 -6.05
N TYR A 166 -10.29 -11.22 -5.70
CA TYR A 166 -9.03 -11.68 -6.29
C TYR A 166 -9.26 -12.83 -7.29
N PRO A 167 -8.31 -13.12 -8.20
CA PRO A 167 -8.40 -14.30 -9.07
C PRO A 167 -8.50 -15.60 -8.25
N PRO A 168 -9.07 -16.69 -8.82
CA PRO A 168 -9.33 -17.91 -8.05
C PRO A 168 -8.07 -18.61 -7.53
N PHE A 169 -6.89 -18.36 -8.13
CA PHE A 169 -5.62 -18.84 -7.56
C PHE A 169 -5.34 -18.25 -6.17
N ALA A 170 -5.81 -17.03 -5.88
CA ALA A 170 -5.74 -16.48 -4.52
C ALA A 170 -6.57 -17.30 -3.53
N ALA A 171 -7.70 -17.87 -3.94
CA ALA A 171 -8.49 -18.76 -3.09
C ALA A 171 -7.73 -20.04 -2.73
N LEU A 172 -7.00 -20.63 -3.69
CA LEU A 172 -6.13 -21.78 -3.42
C LEU A 172 -4.98 -21.45 -2.46
N VAL A 173 -4.29 -20.32 -2.65
CA VAL A 173 -3.18 -19.88 -1.78
C VAL A 173 -3.67 -19.55 -0.36
N LEU A 174 -4.88 -19.02 -0.23
CA LEU A 174 -5.46 -18.65 1.06
C LEU A 174 -6.24 -19.79 1.73
N TRP A 175 -6.58 -20.87 1.02
CA TRP A 175 -7.37 -22.01 1.53
C TRP A 175 -6.95 -22.54 2.92
N PRO A 176 -5.65 -22.65 3.27
CA PRO A 176 -5.22 -23.11 4.60
C PRO A 176 -5.71 -22.25 5.77
N ILE A 177 -6.14 -20.99 5.56
CA ILE A 177 -6.72 -20.19 6.65
C ILE A 177 -8.06 -20.75 7.16
N THR A 178 -8.69 -21.66 6.41
CA THR A 178 -9.94 -22.33 6.81
C THR A 178 -9.73 -23.59 7.66
N THR A 179 -8.48 -24.04 7.87
CA THR A 179 -8.19 -25.32 8.57
C THR A 179 -7.80 -25.15 10.04
N VAL A 180 -7.76 -23.92 10.56
CA VAL A 180 -7.41 -23.60 11.95
C VAL A 180 -8.34 -22.51 12.52
N PRO A 181 -8.52 -22.40 13.85
CA PRO A 181 -9.40 -21.39 14.43
C PRO A 181 -9.01 -19.97 14.03
N LEU A 182 -9.99 -19.12 13.71
CA LEU A 182 -9.78 -17.77 13.18
C LEU A 182 -8.80 -16.92 14.02
N GLY A 183 -8.83 -17.00 15.35
CA GLY A 183 -7.90 -16.27 16.22
C GLY A 183 -6.42 -16.67 16.05
N VAL A 184 -6.15 -17.92 15.64
CA VAL A 184 -4.81 -18.39 15.26
C VAL A 184 -4.41 -17.77 13.92
N VAL A 185 -5.34 -17.70 12.95
CA VAL A 185 -5.13 -16.99 11.68
C VAL A 185 -4.82 -15.51 11.93
N GLU A 186 -5.61 -14.81 12.76
CA GLU A 186 -5.40 -13.41 13.13
C GLU A 186 -3.97 -13.20 13.68
N ALA A 187 -3.55 -14.02 14.64
CA ALA A 187 -2.23 -13.94 15.27
C ALA A 187 -1.07 -14.23 14.29
N VAL A 188 -1.17 -15.31 13.51
CA VAL A 188 -0.16 -15.67 12.50
C VAL A 188 -0.07 -14.62 11.41
N TRP A 189 -1.19 -14.03 10.97
CA TRP A 189 -1.20 -13.01 9.93
C TRP A 189 -0.55 -11.70 10.38
N LEU A 190 -0.82 -11.28 11.62
CA LEU A 190 -0.17 -10.11 12.21
C LEU A 190 1.35 -10.33 12.37
N ALA A 191 1.77 -11.50 12.86
CA ALA A 191 3.18 -11.87 12.95
C ALA A 191 3.87 -11.90 11.57
N ALA A 192 3.24 -12.53 10.58
CA ALA A 192 3.73 -12.56 9.20
C ALA A 192 3.81 -11.16 8.57
N THR A 193 2.85 -10.28 8.84
CA THR A 193 2.86 -8.89 8.39
C THR A 193 4.06 -8.13 8.96
N CYS A 194 4.33 -8.27 10.27
CA CYS A 194 5.52 -7.70 10.89
C CYS A 194 6.83 -8.27 10.33
N ALA A 195 6.90 -9.58 10.07
CA ALA A 195 8.05 -10.21 9.42
C ALA A 195 8.26 -9.71 7.97
N ALA A 196 7.17 -9.47 7.22
CA ALA A 196 7.23 -8.91 5.87
C ALA A 196 7.77 -7.47 5.86
N VAL A 197 7.43 -6.65 6.86
CA VAL A 197 8.03 -5.31 7.05
C VAL A 197 9.56 -5.40 7.24
N VAL A 198 10.02 -6.31 8.09
CA VAL A 198 11.46 -6.56 8.30
C VAL A 198 12.13 -7.03 7.01
N ALA A 199 11.51 -7.96 6.27
CA ALA A 199 12.05 -8.47 5.02
C ALA A 199 12.12 -7.40 3.92
N LEU A 200 11.12 -6.53 3.81
CA LEU A 200 11.07 -5.38 2.88
C LEU A 200 12.14 -4.32 3.18
N ALA A 201 12.53 -4.16 4.44
CA ALA A 201 13.57 -3.22 4.82
C ALA A 201 14.96 -3.61 4.28
N VAL A 202 15.23 -4.91 4.09
CA VAL A 202 16.53 -5.44 3.65
C VAL A 202 16.96 -4.99 2.24
N PRO A 203 16.16 -5.13 1.15
CA PRO A 203 16.56 -4.67 -0.18
C PRO A 203 16.76 -3.14 -0.26
N VAL A 204 15.96 -2.35 0.46
CA VAL A 204 16.15 -0.87 0.52
C VAL A 204 17.43 -0.54 1.28
N ALA A 205 17.69 -1.18 2.42
CA ALA A 205 18.94 -0.98 3.16
C ALA A 205 20.18 -1.36 2.33
N ARG A 206 20.13 -2.44 1.53
CA ARG A 206 21.20 -2.80 0.59
C ARG A 206 21.43 -1.71 -0.46
N ALA A 207 20.35 -1.15 -1.02
CA ALA A 207 20.41 -0.10 -2.03
C ALA A 207 20.93 1.25 -1.49
N LEU A 208 20.74 1.53 -0.19
CA LEU A 208 21.25 2.75 0.45
C LEU A 208 22.66 2.61 1.05
N ALA A 209 23.02 1.45 1.60
CA ALA A 209 24.25 1.29 2.39
C ALA A 209 25.52 1.02 1.57
N GLY A 210 25.46 1.02 0.23
CA GLY A 210 26.62 0.77 -0.64
C GLY A 210 27.32 -0.56 -0.34
N GLY A 211 26.56 -1.57 0.10
CA GLY A 211 27.04 -2.89 0.52
C GLY A 211 27.76 -2.97 1.88
N ARG A 212 28.26 -1.88 2.47
CA ARG A 212 29.17 -1.91 3.64
C ARG A 212 28.47 -1.99 5.01
N THR A 213 29.25 -1.99 6.09
CA THR A 213 28.96 -2.41 7.49
C THR A 213 27.89 -1.65 8.28
N ARG A 214 26.98 -0.88 7.66
CA ARG A 214 25.85 -0.20 8.34
C ARG A 214 24.51 -0.95 8.25
N ARG A 215 24.47 -2.10 7.56
CA ARG A 215 23.21 -2.82 7.23
C ARG A 215 22.25 -3.01 8.42
N PRO A 216 22.62 -3.52 9.62
CA PRO A 216 21.66 -3.85 10.66
C PRO A 216 20.84 -2.64 11.15
N ALA A 217 21.52 -1.54 11.49
CA ALA A 217 20.87 -0.31 11.94
C ALA A 217 20.06 0.37 10.81
N THR A 218 20.52 0.32 9.55
CA THR A 218 19.76 0.84 8.41
C THR A 218 18.50 0.00 8.14
N VAL A 219 18.56 -1.33 8.26
CA VAL A 219 17.38 -2.21 8.16
C VAL A 219 16.39 -1.89 9.30
N ALA A 220 16.87 -1.77 10.54
CA ALA A 220 16.02 -1.46 11.69
C ALA A 220 15.32 -0.09 11.54
N ALA A 221 16.05 0.96 11.14
CA ALA A 221 15.48 2.28 10.88
C ALA A 221 14.42 2.28 9.76
N ILE A 222 14.67 1.54 8.68
CA ILE A 222 13.71 1.38 7.57
C ILE A 222 12.48 0.58 8.03
N ALA A 223 12.65 -0.45 8.87
CA ALA A 223 11.54 -1.22 9.43
C ALA A 223 10.66 -0.36 10.36
N VAL A 224 11.25 0.53 11.18
CA VAL A 224 10.51 1.52 11.99
C VAL A 224 9.72 2.48 11.08
N VAL A 225 10.36 3.07 10.07
CA VAL A 225 9.70 4.01 9.14
C VAL A 225 8.58 3.34 8.35
N LEU A 226 8.76 2.08 7.93
CA LEU A 226 7.70 1.28 7.34
C LEU A 226 6.55 1.05 8.32
N MET A 227 6.82 0.56 9.54
CA MET A 227 5.81 0.26 10.55
C MET A 227 4.94 1.48 10.88
N LEU A 228 5.55 2.66 11.02
CA LEU A 228 4.84 3.91 11.31
C LEU A 228 4.10 4.52 10.10
N SER A 229 4.25 3.96 8.88
CA SER A 229 3.59 4.46 7.68
C SER A 229 2.13 4.00 7.60
N ALA A 230 1.22 4.88 7.19
CA ALA A 230 -0.20 4.55 7.03
C ALA A 230 -0.46 3.33 6.13
N PRO A 231 0.33 3.04 5.06
CA PRO A 231 0.23 1.80 4.29
C PRO A 231 0.44 0.52 5.10
N VAL A 232 1.44 0.47 6.00
CA VAL A 232 1.68 -0.72 6.83
C VAL A 232 0.64 -0.82 7.95
N GLN A 233 0.31 0.30 8.61
CA GLN A 233 -0.78 0.36 9.58
C GLN A 233 -2.12 -0.05 8.95
N SER A 234 -2.32 0.24 7.66
CA SER A 234 -3.48 -0.24 6.90
C SER A 234 -3.39 -1.73 6.57
N ASN A 235 -2.21 -2.30 6.30
CA ASN A 235 -2.07 -3.75 6.12
C ASN A 235 -2.36 -4.51 7.43
N LEU A 236 -1.85 -4.03 8.58
CA LEU A 236 -2.17 -4.57 9.90
C LEU A 236 -3.66 -4.42 10.24
N ARG A 237 -4.25 -3.23 10.04
CA ARG A 237 -5.68 -2.98 10.31
C ARG A 237 -6.61 -3.90 9.53
N PHE A 238 -6.32 -4.18 8.26
CA PHE A 238 -7.22 -4.93 7.39
C PHE A 238 -6.88 -6.42 7.26
N GLY A 239 -5.66 -6.86 7.62
CA GLY A 239 -5.22 -8.24 7.41
C GLY A 239 -4.95 -8.54 5.93
N GLN A 240 -4.28 -7.61 5.27
CA GLN A 240 -4.20 -7.57 3.80
C GLN A 240 -3.06 -8.42 3.22
N VAL A 241 -3.31 -9.08 2.08
CA VAL A 241 -2.28 -9.80 1.30
C VAL A 241 -1.24 -8.87 0.69
N SER A 242 -1.57 -7.59 0.55
CA SER A 242 -0.88 -6.66 -0.36
C SER A 242 0.59 -6.43 0.00
N ILE A 243 0.97 -6.46 1.28
CA ILE A 243 2.37 -6.38 1.72
C ILE A 243 3.23 -7.58 1.27
N PHE A 244 2.66 -8.79 1.24
CA PHE A 244 3.38 -9.99 0.79
C PHE A 244 3.63 -9.95 -0.73
N LEU A 245 2.68 -9.42 -1.50
CA LEU A 245 2.84 -9.22 -2.95
C LEU A 245 3.95 -8.21 -3.27
N VAL A 246 4.06 -7.14 -2.47
CA VAL A 246 5.18 -6.18 -2.56
C VAL A 246 6.51 -6.87 -2.24
N LEU A 247 6.54 -7.74 -1.22
CA LEU A 247 7.74 -8.50 -0.84
C LEU A 247 8.18 -9.47 -1.95
N LEU A 248 7.26 -10.27 -2.50
CA LEU A 248 7.52 -11.21 -3.59
C LEU A 248 8.08 -10.49 -4.83
N ALA A 249 7.38 -9.46 -5.31
CA ALA A 249 7.79 -8.71 -6.50
C ALA A 249 9.11 -7.94 -6.29
N LEU A 250 9.32 -7.31 -5.13
CA LEU A 250 10.56 -6.60 -4.84
C LEU A 250 11.75 -7.55 -4.70
N HIS A 251 11.57 -8.69 -4.04
CA HIS A 251 12.63 -9.70 -3.88
C HIS A 251 13.09 -10.20 -5.27
N ASP A 252 12.15 -10.63 -6.11
CA ASP A 252 12.42 -11.22 -7.42
C ASP A 252 12.99 -10.21 -8.43
N ALA A 253 12.43 -8.99 -8.46
CA ALA A 253 12.93 -7.92 -9.33
C ALA A 253 14.36 -7.46 -8.96
N THR A 254 14.77 -7.63 -7.69
CA THR A 254 16.10 -7.24 -7.17
C THR A 254 17.07 -8.41 -6.97
N ALA A 255 16.63 -9.65 -7.18
CA ALA A 255 17.47 -10.84 -7.11
C ALA A 255 18.55 -10.85 -8.20
N GLY A 256 19.70 -11.42 -7.86
CA GLY A 256 20.76 -11.73 -8.83
C GLY A 256 20.27 -12.68 -9.94
N PRO A 257 21.02 -12.82 -11.05
CA PRO A 257 20.66 -13.75 -12.12
C PRO A 257 20.47 -15.18 -11.58
N SER A 258 19.29 -15.77 -11.80
CA SER A 258 18.97 -17.12 -11.34
C SER A 258 18.02 -17.83 -12.31
N ARG A 259 17.81 -19.14 -12.11
CA ARG A 259 16.80 -19.92 -12.86
C ARG A 259 15.37 -19.70 -12.36
N ALA A 260 15.20 -19.30 -11.09
CA ALA A 260 13.88 -19.03 -10.49
C ALA A 260 13.38 -17.58 -10.70
N ARG A 261 14.23 -16.68 -11.19
CA ARG A 261 13.89 -15.26 -11.32
C ARG A 261 12.75 -15.05 -12.34
N GLY A 262 11.72 -14.32 -11.93
CA GLY A 262 10.42 -14.15 -12.59
C GLY A 262 9.27 -14.93 -11.94
N VAL A 263 9.55 -16.04 -11.24
CA VAL A 263 8.52 -16.93 -10.70
C VAL A 263 7.69 -16.24 -9.60
N LEU A 264 8.30 -15.50 -8.68
CA LEU A 264 7.56 -14.87 -7.58
C LEU A 264 6.72 -13.68 -8.06
N VAL A 265 7.17 -12.97 -9.12
CA VAL A 265 6.32 -12.00 -9.84
C VAL A 265 5.10 -12.69 -10.45
N GLY A 266 5.26 -13.86 -11.08
CA GLY A 266 4.14 -14.62 -11.66
C GLY A 266 3.15 -15.12 -10.62
N VAL A 267 3.64 -15.68 -9.50
CA VAL A 267 2.79 -16.06 -8.34
C VAL A 267 2.05 -14.86 -7.77
N ALA A 268 2.74 -13.74 -7.56
CA ALA A 268 2.12 -12.51 -7.05
C ALA A 268 1.06 -11.95 -8.01
N ALA A 269 1.30 -12.02 -9.34
CA ALA A 269 0.35 -11.66 -10.37
C ALA A 269 -0.90 -12.57 -10.40
N ALA A 270 -0.74 -13.87 -10.12
CA ALA A 270 -1.85 -14.81 -10.06
C ALA A 270 -2.71 -14.64 -8.79
N ILE A 271 -2.11 -14.19 -7.68
CA ILE A 271 -2.85 -13.82 -6.46
C ILE A 271 -3.58 -12.47 -6.64
N LYS A 272 -3.05 -11.55 -7.44
CA LYS A 272 -3.64 -10.22 -7.70
C LYS A 272 -2.99 -9.61 -8.93
N LEU A 273 -3.75 -9.14 -9.92
CA LEU A 273 -3.20 -8.79 -11.25
C LEU A 273 -2.17 -7.62 -11.26
N THR A 274 -2.04 -6.83 -10.21
CA THR A 274 -1.23 -5.60 -10.21
C THR A 274 0.28 -5.78 -10.49
N PRO A 275 0.97 -6.87 -10.10
CA PRO A 275 2.37 -7.11 -10.45
C PRO A 275 2.62 -7.47 -11.93
N LEU A 276 1.60 -7.65 -12.79
CA LEU A 276 1.82 -7.94 -14.22
C LEU A 276 2.67 -6.88 -14.94
N LEU A 277 2.69 -5.63 -14.46
CA LEU A 277 3.57 -4.58 -14.96
C LEU A 277 5.08 -4.93 -14.80
N PHE A 278 5.45 -5.82 -13.87
CA PHE A 278 6.82 -6.32 -13.76
C PHE A 278 7.22 -7.24 -14.93
N VAL A 279 6.26 -7.90 -15.59
CA VAL A 279 6.51 -8.64 -16.84
C VAL A 279 6.94 -7.66 -17.94
N ALA A 280 6.19 -6.55 -18.10
CA ALA A 280 6.55 -5.49 -19.03
C ALA A 280 7.90 -4.83 -18.69
N TYR A 281 8.21 -4.62 -17.40
CA TYR A 281 9.53 -4.16 -16.96
C TYR A 281 10.64 -5.13 -17.35
N PHE A 282 10.46 -6.44 -17.19
CA PHE A 282 11.43 -7.43 -17.63
C PHE A 282 11.61 -7.40 -19.15
N LEU A 283 10.54 -7.30 -19.94
CA LEU A 283 10.61 -7.17 -21.40
C LEU A 283 11.41 -5.92 -21.84
N VAL A 284 11.03 -4.71 -21.39
CA VAL A 284 11.75 -3.48 -21.79
C VAL A 284 13.20 -3.44 -21.29
N SER A 285 13.53 -4.20 -20.25
CA SER A 285 14.89 -4.34 -19.71
C SER A 285 15.72 -5.44 -20.40
N GLY A 286 15.21 -6.06 -21.48
CA GLY A 286 15.89 -7.16 -22.18
C GLY A 286 15.94 -8.48 -21.38
N ARG A 287 15.22 -8.57 -20.26
CA ARG A 287 15.19 -9.72 -19.34
C ARG A 287 14.16 -10.76 -19.80
N TYR A 288 14.14 -11.09 -21.10
CA TYR A 288 13.11 -11.92 -21.74
C TYR A 288 12.87 -13.28 -21.04
N ARG A 289 13.94 -13.93 -20.55
CA ARG A 289 13.83 -15.19 -19.78
C ARG A 289 13.09 -15.02 -18.45
N ASP A 290 13.24 -13.88 -17.76
CA ASP A 290 12.49 -13.60 -16.53
C ASP A 290 11.02 -13.25 -16.86
N ALA A 291 10.78 -12.51 -17.95
CA ALA A 291 9.43 -12.19 -18.43
C ALA A 291 8.65 -13.44 -18.80
N GLY A 292 9.26 -14.35 -19.57
CA GLY A 292 8.66 -15.63 -19.95
C GLY A 292 8.35 -16.53 -18.75
N ARG A 293 9.23 -16.56 -17.73
CA ARG A 293 8.94 -17.27 -16.46
C ARG A 293 7.81 -16.62 -15.67
N ALA A 294 7.76 -15.30 -15.60
CA ALA A 294 6.70 -14.60 -14.89
C ALA A 294 5.33 -14.81 -15.55
N ALA A 295 5.25 -14.68 -16.88
CA ALA A 295 4.06 -14.97 -17.65
C ALA A 295 3.67 -16.46 -17.58
N GLY A 296 4.61 -17.39 -17.78
CA GLY A 296 4.37 -18.82 -17.69
C GLY A 296 3.93 -19.28 -16.29
N THR A 297 4.50 -18.72 -15.23
CA THR A 297 4.07 -19.00 -13.85
C THR A 297 2.67 -18.44 -13.58
N PHE A 298 2.39 -17.21 -14.02
CA PHE A 298 1.04 -16.62 -13.93
C PHE A 298 -0.01 -17.50 -14.62
N LEU A 299 0.27 -17.95 -15.85
CA LEU A 299 -0.59 -18.84 -16.62
C LEU A 299 -0.73 -20.22 -15.96
N ALA A 300 0.35 -20.81 -15.45
CA ALA A 300 0.30 -22.11 -14.76
C ALA A 300 -0.51 -22.04 -13.46
N CYS A 301 -0.36 -20.97 -12.67
CA CYS A 301 -1.18 -20.71 -11.49
C CYS A 301 -2.66 -20.48 -11.85
N GLY A 302 -2.94 -19.78 -12.96
CA GLY A 302 -4.29 -19.60 -13.49
C GLY A 302 -4.92 -20.92 -13.98
N ALA A 303 -4.16 -21.76 -14.67
CA ALA A 303 -4.60 -23.07 -15.15
C ALA A 303 -4.84 -24.04 -13.98
N LEU A 304 -3.98 -24.06 -12.96
CA LEU A 304 -4.20 -24.82 -11.73
C LEU A 304 -5.50 -24.40 -11.03
N ALA A 305 -5.78 -23.10 -11.01
CA ALA A 305 -7.03 -22.56 -10.46
C ALA A 305 -8.25 -22.90 -11.33
N LEU A 306 -8.12 -22.96 -12.65
CA LEU A 306 -9.17 -23.43 -13.56
C LEU A 306 -9.48 -24.93 -13.40
N VAL A 307 -8.46 -25.75 -13.15
CA VAL A 307 -8.62 -27.20 -12.92
C VAL A 307 -9.29 -27.49 -11.57
N ILE A 308 -8.92 -26.77 -10.51
CA ILE A 308 -9.45 -27.04 -9.15
C ILE A 308 -10.77 -26.28 -8.89
N LEU A 309 -10.92 -25.06 -9.43
CA LEU A 309 -12.08 -24.19 -9.25
C LEU A 309 -12.62 -23.70 -10.62
N PRO A 310 -13.16 -24.59 -11.48
CA PRO A 310 -13.57 -24.25 -12.85
C PRO A 310 -14.66 -23.18 -12.90
N THR A 311 -15.76 -23.37 -12.15
CA THR A 311 -16.90 -22.44 -12.11
C THR A 311 -16.48 -21.04 -11.66
N GLU A 312 -15.67 -20.95 -10.61
CA GLU A 312 -15.16 -19.67 -10.10
C GLU A 312 -14.19 -19.02 -11.09
N SER A 313 -13.37 -19.80 -11.78
CA SER A 313 -12.45 -19.29 -12.81
C SER A 313 -13.20 -18.70 -14.00
N LEU A 314 -14.25 -19.37 -14.48
CA LEU A 314 -15.12 -18.83 -15.52
C LEU A 314 -15.84 -17.56 -15.02
N THR A 315 -16.41 -17.58 -13.81
CA THR A 315 -17.09 -16.43 -13.18
C THR A 315 -16.16 -15.22 -12.93
N TYR A 316 -14.88 -15.48 -12.67
CA TYR A 316 -13.87 -14.44 -12.53
C TYR A 316 -13.56 -13.76 -13.86
N TRP A 317 -13.13 -14.55 -14.85
CA TRP A 317 -12.62 -14.04 -16.12
C TRP A 317 -13.71 -13.53 -17.06
N ALA A 318 -14.93 -14.10 -17.02
CA ALA A 318 -16.05 -13.67 -17.86
C ALA A 318 -16.72 -12.36 -17.40
N GLY A 319 -16.49 -11.90 -16.16
CA GLY A 319 -17.13 -10.66 -15.69
C GLY A 319 -16.67 -10.10 -14.35
N THR A 320 -16.35 -10.90 -13.33
CA THR A 320 -16.01 -10.32 -12.01
C THR A 320 -14.76 -9.42 -12.07
N VAL A 321 -13.82 -9.71 -12.96
CA VAL A 321 -12.61 -8.89 -13.17
C VAL A 321 -12.90 -7.46 -13.70
N THR A 322 -14.01 -7.23 -14.39
CA THR A 322 -14.41 -5.90 -14.92
C THR A 322 -15.37 -5.15 -14.00
N GLN A 323 -16.13 -5.87 -13.15
CA GLN A 323 -17.15 -5.33 -12.23
C GLN A 323 -16.57 -4.58 -11.01
N THR A 324 -15.71 -3.59 -11.24
CA THR A 324 -15.00 -2.83 -10.19
C THR A 324 -15.92 -2.09 -9.21
N SER A 325 -17.15 -1.77 -9.62
CA SER A 325 -18.20 -1.19 -8.76
C SER A 325 -18.56 -2.05 -7.54
N ARG A 326 -18.37 -3.37 -7.62
CA ARG A 326 -18.57 -4.31 -6.50
C ARG A 326 -17.58 -4.12 -5.35
N ILE A 327 -16.40 -3.57 -5.64
CA ILE A 327 -15.34 -3.32 -4.64
C ILE A 327 -15.74 -2.16 -3.71
N GLY A 328 -16.81 -1.43 -4.05
CA GLY A 328 -17.40 -0.36 -3.25
C GLY A 328 -17.14 1.01 -3.87
N ASN A 329 -17.04 2.04 -3.03
CA ASN A 329 -16.83 3.40 -3.49
C ASN A 329 -15.38 3.62 -3.97
N LEU A 330 -15.19 3.79 -5.28
CA LEU A 330 -13.89 4.02 -5.89
C LEU A 330 -13.41 5.49 -5.82
N ALA A 331 -14.30 6.46 -5.55
CA ALA A 331 -13.92 7.86 -5.31
C ALA A 331 -13.34 8.09 -3.91
N SER A 332 -13.48 7.13 -2.98
CA SER A 332 -13.00 7.19 -1.58
C SER A 332 -11.59 7.75 -1.46
N LEU A 333 -11.35 8.60 -0.45
CA LEU A 333 -10.00 9.12 -0.11
C LEU A 333 -8.98 8.00 0.16
N GLY A 334 -9.44 6.80 0.50
CA GLY A 334 -8.59 5.61 0.58
C GLY A 334 -8.04 5.14 -0.77
N ASN A 335 -8.75 5.39 -1.89
CA ASN A 335 -8.31 5.04 -3.25
C ASN A 335 -7.43 6.14 -3.83
N GLN A 336 -6.12 5.94 -3.74
CA GLN A 336 -5.07 6.84 -4.22
C GLN A 336 -4.45 6.32 -5.52
N SER A 337 -5.31 6.18 -6.53
CA SER A 337 -4.99 5.86 -7.92
C SER A 337 -5.32 7.05 -8.82
N VAL A 338 -4.81 7.04 -10.06
CA VAL A 338 -5.23 8.01 -11.09
C VAL A 338 -6.75 7.94 -11.30
N HIS A 339 -7.33 6.74 -11.32
CA HIS A 339 -8.77 6.52 -11.47
C HIS A 339 -9.59 7.19 -10.34
N GLY A 340 -9.23 6.93 -9.08
CA GLY A 340 -9.89 7.54 -7.92
C GLY A 340 -9.75 9.08 -7.89
N MET A 341 -8.61 9.60 -8.34
CA MET A 341 -8.38 11.04 -8.47
C MET A 341 -9.25 11.68 -9.57
N LEU A 342 -9.42 11.02 -10.71
CA LEU A 342 -10.30 11.48 -11.79
C LEU A 342 -11.80 11.41 -11.41
N LEU A 343 -12.20 10.39 -10.64
CA LEU A 343 -13.54 10.33 -10.04
C LEU A 343 -13.79 11.50 -9.07
N ARG A 344 -12.83 11.84 -8.21
CA ARG A 344 -12.91 13.02 -7.32
C ARG A 344 -12.84 14.36 -8.07
N LEU A 345 -12.30 14.37 -9.28
CA LEU A 345 -12.31 15.54 -10.17
C LEU A 345 -13.66 15.70 -10.90
N GLY A 346 -14.56 14.71 -10.84
CA GLY A 346 -15.88 14.76 -11.46
C GLY A 346 -15.88 14.47 -12.96
N LEU A 347 -14.93 13.68 -13.47
CA LEU A 347 -14.97 13.26 -14.88
C LEU A 347 -16.24 12.43 -15.17
N PRO A 348 -17.00 12.73 -16.24
CA PRO A 348 -18.14 11.91 -16.67
C PRO A 348 -17.72 10.47 -17.01
N ASP A 349 -18.60 9.50 -16.72
CA ASP A 349 -18.35 8.07 -16.94
C ASP A 349 -18.05 7.69 -18.40
N THR A 350 -18.51 8.51 -19.36
CA THR A 350 -18.21 8.35 -20.80
C THR A 350 -16.77 8.72 -21.16
N ALA A 351 -16.17 9.69 -20.46
CA ALA A 351 -14.82 10.18 -20.71
C ALA A 351 -13.77 9.53 -19.80
N LEU A 352 -14.17 9.18 -18.57
CA LEU A 352 -13.29 8.66 -17.52
C LEU A 352 -12.43 7.46 -17.98
N PRO A 353 -12.95 6.40 -18.65
CA PRO A 353 -12.13 5.26 -19.05
C PRO A 353 -11.02 5.61 -20.04
N LEU A 354 -11.32 6.46 -21.03
CA LEU A 354 -10.36 6.88 -22.06
C LEU A 354 -9.28 7.79 -21.48
N VAL A 355 -9.66 8.80 -20.69
CA VAL A 355 -8.72 9.72 -20.05
C VAL A 355 -7.83 8.99 -19.03
N TRP A 356 -8.41 8.09 -18.22
CA TRP A 356 -7.65 7.25 -17.30
C TRP A 356 -6.66 6.34 -18.04
N ALA A 357 -7.10 5.61 -19.08
CA ALA A 357 -6.25 4.72 -19.85
C ALA A 357 -5.09 5.46 -20.52
N ALA A 358 -5.34 6.63 -21.14
CA ALA A 358 -4.31 7.45 -21.77
C ALA A 358 -3.28 7.96 -20.75
N LEU A 359 -3.73 8.52 -19.62
CA LEU A 359 -2.83 9.00 -18.56
C LEU A 359 -2.00 7.85 -17.96
N VAL A 360 -2.62 6.71 -17.67
CA VAL A 360 -1.94 5.53 -17.13
C VAL A 360 -0.93 4.95 -18.13
N ALA A 361 -1.26 4.89 -19.43
CA ALA A 361 -0.34 4.45 -20.46
C ALA A 361 0.91 5.33 -20.52
N VAL A 362 0.77 6.67 -20.51
CA VAL A 362 1.90 7.61 -20.48
C VAL A 362 2.72 7.46 -19.20
N ILE A 363 2.08 7.40 -18.03
CA ILE A 363 2.76 7.24 -16.74
C ILE A 363 3.54 5.93 -16.68
N CYS A 364 2.94 4.82 -17.13
CA CYS A 364 3.59 3.51 -17.16
C CYS A 364 4.74 3.47 -18.18
N ALA A 365 4.56 4.00 -19.40
CA ALA A 365 5.61 4.04 -20.40
C ALA A 365 6.85 4.81 -19.91
N VAL A 366 6.65 6.00 -19.33
CA VAL A 366 7.76 6.80 -18.77
C VAL A 366 8.40 6.09 -17.57
N ALA A 367 7.61 5.49 -16.67
CA ALA A 367 8.14 4.74 -15.53
C ALA A 367 8.95 3.51 -15.97
N LEU A 368 8.48 2.76 -16.98
CA LEU A 368 9.15 1.59 -17.54
C LEU A 368 10.47 1.96 -18.26
N LEU A 369 10.48 3.04 -19.05
CA LEU A 369 11.69 3.56 -19.69
C LEU A 369 12.73 4.01 -18.64
N ARG A 370 12.28 4.68 -17.58
CA ARG A 370 13.16 5.05 -16.45
C ARG A 370 13.61 3.84 -15.63
N ALA A 371 12.78 2.82 -15.45
CA ALA A 371 13.15 1.59 -14.78
C ALA A 371 14.21 0.81 -15.56
N ARG A 372 14.10 0.73 -16.90
CA ARG A 372 15.15 0.22 -17.80
C ARG A 372 16.47 0.97 -17.61
N GLN A 373 16.44 2.31 -17.60
CA GLN A 373 17.63 3.14 -17.37
C GLN A 373 18.27 2.88 -16.00
N LEU A 374 17.46 2.82 -14.93
CA LEU A 374 17.91 2.53 -13.57
C LEU A 374 18.49 1.11 -13.44
N ALA A 375 17.91 0.12 -14.12
CA ALA A 375 18.44 -1.25 -14.17
C ALA A 375 19.81 -1.28 -14.87
N GLY A 376 19.96 -0.61 -16.02
CA GLY A 376 21.23 -0.47 -16.74
C GLY A 376 22.31 0.30 -15.94
N GLN A 377 21.91 1.22 -15.06
CA GLN A 377 22.80 1.89 -14.10
C GLN A 377 23.19 1.02 -12.88
N GLY A 378 22.87 -0.27 -12.87
CA GLY A 378 23.14 -1.16 -11.73
C GLY A 378 22.28 -0.86 -10.50
N ARG A 379 21.12 -0.22 -10.65
CA ARG A 379 20.21 0.17 -9.55
C ARG A 379 18.87 -0.58 -9.60
N PRO A 380 18.83 -1.93 -9.65
CA PRO A 380 17.60 -2.71 -9.81
C PRO A 380 16.58 -2.46 -8.68
N GLY A 381 17.02 -2.15 -7.46
CA GLY A 381 16.14 -1.76 -6.35
C GLY A 381 15.36 -0.46 -6.60
N HIS A 382 15.98 0.52 -7.28
CA HIS A 382 15.29 1.74 -7.67
C HIS A 382 14.33 1.48 -8.84
N ALA A 383 14.74 0.66 -9.81
CA ALA A 383 13.89 0.26 -10.93
C ALA A 383 12.63 -0.49 -10.46
N ALA A 384 12.80 -1.50 -9.61
CA ALA A 384 11.70 -2.29 -9.05
C ALA A 384 10.71 -1.43 -8.25
N VAL A 385 11.20 -0.53 -7.39
CA VAL A 385 10.35 0.39 -6.63
C VAL A 385 9.62 1.39 -7.54
N LEU A 386 10.24 1.87 -8.61
CA LEU A 386 9.58 2.76 -9.59
C LEU A 386 8.44 2.06 -10.34
N VAL A 387 8.66 0.81 -10.77
CA VAL A 387 7.61 -0.02 -11.39
C VAL A 387 6.49 -0.30 -10.39
N GLY A 388 6.82 -0.59 -9.13
CA GLY A 388 5.85 -0.73 -8.05
C GLY A 388 5.02 0.54 -7.81
N CYS A 389 5.63 1.72 -7.84
CA CYS A 389 4.90 2.99 -7.79
C CYS A 389 3.98 3.17 -9.01
N ALA A 390 4.39 2.74 -10.20
CA ALA A 390 3.54 2.77 -11.39
C ALA A 390 2.33 1.83 -11.26
N THR A 391 2.43 0.65 -10.61
CA THR A 391 1.24 -0.19 -10.36
C THR A 391 0.21 0.48 -9.43
N VAL A 392 0.67 1.31 -8.49
CA VAL A 392 -0.20 2.11 -7.60
C VAL A 392 -0.89 3.26 -8.36
N ALA A 393 -0.21 3.91 -9.31
CA ALA A 393 -0.86 4.90 -10.19
C ALA A 393 -1.86 4.24 -11.16
N ALA A 394 -1.48 3.08 -11.72
CA ALA A 394 -2.18 2.41 -12.81
C ALA A 394 -3.43 1.63 -12.40
N SER A 395 -3.44 1.00 -11.23
CA SER A 395 -4.61 0.24 -10.78
C SER A 395 -5.85 1.16 -10.65
N PRO A 396 -7.07 0.72 -11.05
CA PRO A 396 -8.28 1.51 -10.81
C PRO A 396 -8.60 1.66 -9.30
N VAL A 397 -8.00 0.82 -8.45
CA VAL A 397 -8.22 0.78 -7.00
C VAL A 397 -6.90 0.63 -6.24
N SER A 398 -6.35 1.74 -5.75
CA SER A 398 -5.13 1.83 -4.95
C SER A 398 -5.42 2.24 -3.52
N TRP A 399 -6.00 1.31 -2.75
CA TRP A 399 -6.20 1.47 -1.30
C TRP A 399 -4.90 1.81 -0.57
N THR A 400 -4.98 2.49 0.57
CA THR A 400 -3.82 2.83 1.44
C THR A 400 -2.86 1.64 1.64
N HIS A 401 -3.37 0.42 1.84
CA HIS A 401 -2.57 -0.80 2.01
C HIS A 401 -1.83 -1.29 0.73
N HIS A 402 -2.19 -0.82 -0.48
CA HIS A 402 -1.40 -1.01 -1.70
C HIS A 402 -0.17 -0.07 -1.74
N GLN A 403 -0.20 1.05 -1.01
CA GLN A 403 0.79 2.13 -1.12
C GLN A 403 2.09 1.89 -0.33
N VAL A 404 2.61 0.67 -0.28
CA VAL A 404 3.91 0.41 0.35
C VAL A 404 5.05 0.90 -0.56
N TRP A 405 4.93 0.76 -1.88
CA TRP A 405 5.97 1.18 -2.85
C TRP A 405 6.41 2.65 -2.73
N PRO A 406 5.49 3.64 -2.59
CA PRO A 406 5.88 5.03 -2.39
C PRO A 406 6.66 5.31 -1.09
N VAL A 407 6.45 4.51 -0.03
CA VAL A 407 7.25 4.60 1.21
C VAL A 407 8.68 4.14 0.94
N LEU A 408 8.84 3.03 0.21
CA LEU A 408 10.16 2.54 -0.23
C LEU A 408 10.86 3.60 -1.11
N ALA A 409 10.12 4.26 -2.01
CA ALA A 409 10.64 5.32 -2.86
C ALA A 409 11.03 6.59 -2.08
N ALA A 410 10.22 7.00 -1.10
CA ALA A 410 10.52 8.13 -0.23
C ALA A 410 11.85 7.91 0.52
N MET A 411 12.09 6.71 1.04
CA MET A 411 13.35 6.35 1.71
C MET A 411 14.55 6.32 0.73
N LEU A 412 14.35 5.85 -0.51
CA LEU A 412 15.37 5.93 -1.57
C LEU A 412 15.70 7.38 -1.99
N LEU A 413 14.71 8.29 -1.95
CA LEU A 413 14.90 9.72 -2.18
C LEU A 413 15.63 10.42 -1.02
N ILE A 414 15.27 10.11 0.23
CA ILE A 414 15.93 10.63 1.45
C ILE A 414 17.39 10.17 1.52
N GLY A 415 17.67 8.92 1.15
CA GLY A 415 19.04 8.40 1.08
C GLY A 415 19.89 8.93 -0.08
N ALA A 416 19.31 9.68 -1.02
CA ALA A 416 20.03 10.22 -2.17
C ALA A 416 20.90 11.45 -1.83
N ALA A 417 21.83 11.76 -2.75
CA ALA A 417 22.59 13.01 -2.74
C ALA A 417 21.77 14.17 -3.35
N GLY A 418 21.90 15.35 -2.74
CA GLY A 418 21.24 16.61 -3.15
C GLY A 418 19.98 16.92 -2.33
N VAL A 419 19.91 18.15 -1.78
CA VAL A 419 18.84 18.58 -0.86
C VAL A 419 17.44 18.44 -1.47
N ASN A 420 17.23 18.82 -2.74
CA ASN A 420 15.94 18.72 -3.42
C ASN A 420 15.37 17.29 -3.41
N ARG A 421 16.22 16.25 -3.54
CA ARG A 421 15.78 14.86 -3.47
C ARG A 421 15.35 14.46 -2.06
N ARG A 422 16.08 14.94 -1.04
CA ARG A 422 15.76 14.70 0.37
C ARG A 422 14.47 15.37 0.79
N VAL A 423 14.24 16.61 0.36
CA VAL A 423 12.99 17.35 0.59
C VAL A 423 11.82 16.65 -0.12
N ALA A 424 11.96 16.26 -1.39
CA ALA A 424 10.93 15.52 -2.11
C ALA A 424 10.62 14.15 -1.45
N GLY A 425 11.65 13.44 -0.99
CA GLY A 425 11.51 12.19 -0.25
C GLY A 425 10.84 12.39 1.13
N ALA A 426 11.19 13.45 1.85
CA ALA A 426 10.57 13.78 3.14
C ALA A 426 9.09 14.18 2.98
N ALA A 427 8.75 14.98 1.97
CA ALA A 427 7.37 15.34 1.64
C ALA A 427 6.54 14.12 1.21
N LEU A 428 7.12 13.21 0.39
CA LEU A 428 6.47 11.95 0.03
C LEU A 428 6.31 11.02 1.24
N LEU A 429 7.28 10.97 2.16
CA LEU A 429 7.15 10.19 3.38
C LEU A 429 6.07 10.77 4.31
N ALA A 430 6.05 12.08 4.50
CA ALA A 430 5.06 12.78 5.32
C ALA A 430 3.64 12.53 4.80
N SER A 431 3.41 12.57 3.48
CA SER A 431 2.10 12.24 2.90
C SER A 431 1.73 10.75 3.00
N MET A 432 2.68 9.85 3.27
CA MET A 432 2.41 8.42 3.54
C MET A 432 2.27 8.10 5.03
N VAL A 433 2.66 9.00 5.95
CA VAL A 433 2.38 8.88 7.39
C VAL A 433 1.08 9.57 7.74
N LEU A 434 0.91 10.83 7.30
CA LEU A 434 -0.26 11.65 7.55
C LEU A 434 -1.31 11.48 6.42
N SER A 435 -2.55 11.89 6.69
CA SER A 435 -3.60 12.01 5.68
C SER A 435 -3.92 13.49 5.49
N LEU A 436 -3.22 14.15 4.56
CA LEU A 436 -3.22 15.61 4.47
C LEU A 436 -4.64 16.19 4.29
N GLY A 437 -5.46 15.63 3.40
CA GLY A 437 -6.86 16.08 3.24
C GLY A 437 -7.77 15.89 4.47
N VAL A 438 -7.37 15.05 5.44
CA VAL A 438 -8.09 14.90 6.72
C VAL A 438 -7.53 15.86 7.78
N VAL A 439 -6.22 16.01 7.86
CA VAL A 439 -5.54 16.91 8.82
C VAL A 439 -5.75 18.38 8.48
N LEU A 440 -5.80 18.72 7.18
CA LEU A 440 -5.91 20.10 6.68
C LEU A 440 -7.31 20.44 6.16
N GLY A 441 -8.23 19.47 6.09
CA GLY A 441 -9.63 19.69 5.73
C GLY A 441 -10.30 20.82 6.51
N PRO A 442 -10.20 20.85 7.86
CA PRO A 442 -10.79 21.92 8.69
C PRO A 442 -10.25 23.33 8.44
N VAL A 443 -9.12 23.48 7.74
CA VAL A 443 -8.49 24.79 7.43
C VAL A 443 -8.45 25.11 5.93
N SER A 444 -8.92 24.21 5.06
CA SER A 444 -8.85 24.36 3.62
C SER A 444 -10.12 25.00 3.04
N THR A 445 -10.22 26.33 3.13
CA THR A 445 -11.38 27.12 2.65
C THR A 445 -11.57 27.18 1.13
N ARG A 446 -10.73 26.50 0.34
CA ARG A 446 -10.81 26.47 -1.14
C ARG A 446 -10.90 25.03 -1.66
N PRO A 447 -11.91 24.65 -2.48
CA PRO A 447 -12.05 23.30 -3.03
C PRO A 447 -10.80 22.80 -3.76
N GLY A 448 -10.16 23.69 -4.51
CA GLY A 448 -8.91 23.43 -5.22
C GLY A 448 -7.74 22.99 -4.35
N VAL A 449 -7.58 23.63 -3.19
CA VAL A 449 -6.52 23.31 -2.23
C VAL A 449 -6.84 21.99 -1.51
N GLN A 450 -8.11 21.75 -1.18
CA GLN A 450 -8.54 20.50 -0.56
C GLN A 450 -8.32 19.31 -1.50
N PHE A 451 -8.65 19.44 -2.79
CA PHE A 451 -8.40 18.40 -3.80
C PHE A 451 -6.90 18.03 -3.87
N LEU A 452 -5.99 19.01 -3.77
CA LEU A 452 -4.55 18.76 -3.75
C LEU A 452 -4.11 18.01 -2.48
N PHE A 453 -4.66 18.33 -1.30
CA PHE A 453 -4.36 17.61 -0.05
C PHE A 453 -4.96 16.20 -0.01
N GLU A 454 -6.16 16.01 -0.56
CA GLU A 454 -6.82 14.71 -0.69
C GLU A 454 -6.11 13.77 -1.67
N ASN A 455 -5.56 14.31 -2.76
CA ASN A 455 -4.86 13.53 -3.79
C ASN A 455 -3.33 13.56 -3.67
N ALA A 456 -2.78 14.18 -2.61
CA ALA A 456 -1.34 14.38 -2.43
C ALA A 456 -0.48 13.11 -2.59
N ARG A 457 -1.00 11.95 -2.16
CA ARG A 457 -0.33 10.66 -2.35
C ARG A 457 -0.32 10.25 -3.83
N THR A 458 -1.46 10.32 -4.50
CA THR A 458 -1.60 10.03 -5.94
C THR A 458 -0.69 10.94 -6.77
N LEU A 459 -0.73 12.25 -6.51
CA LEU A 459 0.08 13.26 -7.20
C LEU A 459 1.57 13.03 -6.98
N GLY A 460 2.01 12.75 -5.75
CA GLY A 460 3.40 12.42 -5.43
C GLY A 460 3.90 11.14 -6.13
N VAL A 461 3.04 10.13 -6.26
CA VAL A 461 3.35 8.89 -6.99
C VAL A 461 3.46 9.12 -8.51
N CYS A 462 2.52 9.89 -9.09
CA CYS A 462 2.57 10.22 -10.51
C CYS A 462 3.81 11.07 -10.86
N LEU A 463 4.12 12.08 -10.04
CA LEU A 463 5.32 12.90 -10.17
C LEU A 463 6.59 12.05 -10.05
N LEU A 464 6.66 11.11 -9.10
CA LEU A 464 7.76 10.16 -8.97
C LEU A 464 7.91 9.28 -10.22
N CYS A 465 6.81 8.79 -10.81
CA CYS A 465 6.85 7.98 -12.03
C CYS A 465 7.40 8.78 -13.22
N VAL A 466 6.95 10.03 -13.39
CA VAL A 466 7.34 10.90 -14.51
C VAL A 466 8.74 11.50 -14.35
N ALA A 467 9.15 11.88 -13.14
CA ALA A 467 10.46 12.47 -12.85
C ALA A 467 11.55 11.46 -12.49
N GLY A 468 11.19 10.30 -11.94
CA GLY A 468 12.12 9.31 -11.38
C GLY A 468 12.90 9.82 -10.16
N PHE A 469 13.94 9.07 -9.77
CA PHE A 469 14.84 9.42 -8.65
C PHE A 469 15.83 10.56 -8.97
N GLY A 470 15.55 11.40 -9.96
CA GLY A 470 16.38 12.53 -10.36
C GLY A 470 15.70 13.37 -11.42
N ALA A 471 15.25 14.56 -11.02
CA ALA A 471 14.50 15.47 -11.88
C ALA A 471 15.25 15.79 -13.19
N VAL A 472 14.57 15.52 -14.30
CA VAL A 472 14.91 15.90 -15.68
C VAL A 472 16.36 15.56 -16.10
N ALA A 473 16.63 14.26 -16.19
CA ALA A 473 17.62 13.72 -17.12
C ALA A 473 17.02 12.51 -17.88
N ALA A 474 17.44 12.36 -19.15
CA ALA A 474 17.14 11.27 -20.11
C ALA A 474 15.96 11.45 -21.09
N VAL A 475 16.09 12.42 -22.01
CA VAL A 475 15.70 12.25 -23.42
C VAL A 475 16.88 12.77 -24.26
N THR A 476 17.47 11.91 -25.11
CA THR A 476 18.81 12.06 -25.74
C THR A 476 19.97 12.08 -24.71
N ARG A 477 21.18 11.54 -24.95
CA ARG A 477 21.75 10.73 -26.06
C ARG A 477 22.46 9.47 -25.50
N PRO A 478 22.83 8.48 -26.34
CA PRO A 478 23.83 7.46 -25.99
C PRO A 478 25.21 8.06 -25.69
N ALA A 479 26.12 7.27 -25.11
CA ALA A 479 27.40 7.76 -24.61
C ALA A 479 28.53 7.71 -25.64
N GLN A 480 29.03 8.88 -26.03
CA GLN A 480 30.41 9.13 -26.44
C GLN A 480 30.68 10.63 -26.35
N GLN A 481 31.87 11.02 -25.85
CA GLN A 481 32.27 12.39 -25.52
C GLN A 481 31.42 13.02 -24.38
N ALA A 482 31.88 14.00 -23.60
CA ALA A 482 33.18 14.69 -23.62
C ALA A 482 33.68 14.96 -22.19
N ALA A 483 34.99 15.12 -22.03
CA ALA A 483 35.52 15.99 -20.99
C ALA A 483 35.19 17.46 -21.34
N LEU A 484 35.29 18.37 -20.35
CA LEU A 484 35.14 19.84 -20.49
C LEU A 484 33.70 20.35 -20.78
N ARG A 485 33.09 21.03 -19.79
CA ARG A 485 32.68 22.48 -19.83
C ARG A 485 31.54 22.83 -18.85
N PRO A 486 31.44 24.09 -18.35
CA PRO A 486 30.43 24.49 -17.36
C PRO A 486 28.96 24.52 -17.83
N ALA A 487 28.72 24.50 -19.15
CA ALA A 487 27.42 24.74 -19.77
C ALA A 487 26.28 23.83 -19.25
N HIS A 488 26.62 22.62 -18.80
CA HIS A 488 25.65 21.63 -18.29
C HIS A 488 24.90 22.09 -17.02
N ARG A 489 25.42 23.07 -16.28
CA ARG A 489 24.72 23.71 -15.15
C ARG A 489 23.57 24.62 -15.61
N ALA A 490 23.72 25.28 -16.76
CA ALA A 490 22.72 26.22 -17.28
C ALA A 490 21.49 25.49 -17.87
N THR A 491 21.70 24.42 -18.64
CA THR A 491 20.60 23.55 -19.12
C THR A 491 19.84 22.91 -17.98
N ALA A 492 20.53 22.41 -16.94
CA ALA A 492 19.88 21.93 -15.73
C ALA A 492 19.03 23.01 -15.06
N ARG A 493 19.57 24.21 -14.80
CA ARG A 493 18.82 25.34 -14.21
C ARG A 493 17.58 25.71 -15.02
N ARG A 494 17.68 25.75 -16.36
CA ARG A 494 16.54 26.01 -17.27
C ARG A 494 15.48 24.90 -17.20
N ALA A 495 15.88 23.64 -17.08
CA ALA A 495 14.96 22.51 -16.91
C ALA A 495 14.25 22.53 -15.55
N TRP A 496 14.97 22.82 -14.45
CA TRP A 496 14.39 23.00 -13.12
C TRP A 496 13.40 24.17 -13.07
N LEU A 497 13.71 25.30 -13.73
CA LEU A 497 12.79 26.43 -13.83
C LEU A 497 11.53 26.07 -14.62
N ARG A 498 11.65 25.40 -15.78
CA ARG A 498 10.47 24.95 -16.56
C ARG A 498 9.60 23.94 -15.79
N ALA A 499 10.21 22.97 -15.10
CA ALA A 499 9.48 22.01 -14.28
C ALA A 499 8.82 22.69 -13.07
N GLY A 500 9.53 23.61 -12.39
CA GLY A 500 9.00 24.38 -11.26
C GLY A 500 7.83 25.29 -11.66
N VAL A 501 7.95 26.02 -12.77
CA VAL A 501 6.87 26.85 -13.33
C VAL A 501 5.68 26.00 -13.76
N ALA A 502 5.89 24.86 -14.43
CA ALA A 502 4.79 23.95 -14.78
C ALA A 502 4.09 23.37 -13.54
N THR A 503 4.83 22.95 -12.51
CA THR A 503 4.25 22.49 -11.24
C THR A 503 3.51 23.61 -10.52
N ALA A 504 4.08 24.81 -10.44
CA ALA A 504 3.42 25.97 -9.82
C ALA A 504 2.15 26.39 -10.58
N ALA A 505 2.18 26.38 -11.92
CA ALA A 505 1.02 26.68 -12.76
C ALA A 505 -0.10 25.63 -12.60
N VAL A 506 0.24 24.33 -12.50
CA VAL A 506 -0.74 23.27 -12.24
C VAL A 506 -1.33 23.38 -10.82
N LEU A 507 -0.50 23.67 -9.81
CA LEU A 507 -0.96 23.91 -8.44
C LEU A 507 -1.86 25.15 -8.35
N ALA A 508 -1.49 26.25 -9.01
CA ALA A 508 -2.28 27.46 -9.08
C ALA A 508 -3.59 27.27 -9.85
N PHE A 509 -3.56 26.55 -10.98
CA PHE A 509 -4.76 26.16 -11.72
C PHE A 509 -5.72 25.40 -10.82
N PHE A 510 -5.30 24.29 -10.20
CA PHE A 510 -6.17 23.55 -9.30
C PHE A 510 -6.65 24.41 -8.11
N ALA A 511 -5.80 25.26 -7.52
CA ALA A 511 -6.15 26.10 -6.37
C ALA A 511 -7.10 27.28 -6.68
N VAL A 512 -7.24 27.68 -7.95
CA VAL A 512 -8.07 28.80 -8.43
C VAL A 512 -9.32 28.33 -9.17
N GLN A 513 -9.30 27.15 -9.79
CA GLN A 513 -10.49 26.57 -10.41
C GLN A 513 -11.59 26.29 -9.37
N PRO A 514 -12.87 26.58 -9.69
CA PRO A 514 -14.01 26.07 -8.95
C PRO A 514 -14.20 24.58 -9.28
N LEU A 515 -13.27 23.74 -8.84
CA LEU A 515 -13.44 22.29 -8.85
C LEU A 515 -14.72 21.96 -8.08
N PRO A 516 -15.56 21.01 -8.56
CA PRO A 516 -16.87 20.73 -7.97
C PRO A 516 -16.73 20.48 -6.47
N ALA A 517 -17.27 21.40 -5.67
CA ALA A 517 -16.96 21.51 -4.26
C ALA A 517 -17.34 20.22 -3.54
N GLY A 518 -16.34 19.55 -2.96
CA GLY A 518 -16.51 18.36 -2.12
C GLY A 518 -17.57 17.39 -2.66
N ALA A 519 -17.42 16.91 -3.90
CA ALA A 519 -18.24 15.81 -4.39
C ALA A 519 -18.02 14.60 -3.48
N ASP A 520 -18.88 14.41 -2.45
CA ASP A 520 -18.64 13.45 -1.38
C ASP A 520 -18.28 12.10 -1.98
N PRO A 521 -17.04 11.63 -1.79
CA PRO A 521 -16.66 10.39 -2.40
C PRO A 521 -17.53 9.26 -1.84
N THR A 522 -17.92 9.27 -0.56
CA THR A 522 -18.62 8.15 0.06
C THR A 522 -20.05 7.95 -0.45
N PHE A 523 -20.62 8.97 -1.12
CA PHE A 523 -21.99 8.97 -1.56
C PHE A 523 -22.31 7.77 -2.42
N LYS A 524 -23.43 7.14 -2.08
CA LYS A 524 -24.08 6.12 -2.90
C LYS A 524 -25.57 6.18 -2.61
N ALA A 525 -26.37 6.41 -3.63
CA ALA A 525 -27.78 6.02 -3.64
C ALA A 525 -27.90 4.53 -4.02
N TYR A 526 -28.93 3.85 -3.53
CA TYR A 526 -29.11 2.40 -3.70
C TYR A 526 -30.27 2.12 -4.67
N GLY A 527 -30.10 1.11 -5.53
CA GLY A 527 -31.07 0.78 -6.58
C GLY A 527 -31.96 -0.43 -6.26
N PRO A 528 -32.82 -0.87 -7.22
CA PRO A 528 -33.74 -2.00 -7.04
C PRO A 528 -33.03 -3.29 -6.62
N THR A 529 -31.83 -3.54 -7.14
CA THR A 529 -31.00 -4.73 -6.83
C THR A 529 -30.50 -4.78 -5.37
N GLU A 530 -30.71 -3.72 -4.60
CA GLU A 530 -30.21 -3.56 -3.23
C GLU A 530 -31.35 -3.40 -2.21
N LEU A 531 -32.61 -3.42 -2.68
CA LEU A 531 -33.83 -3.19 -1.91
C LEU A 531 -33.99 -4.19 -0.75
N GLY A 532 -33.73 -5.47 -1.01
CA GLY A 532 -33.81 -6.54 -0.01
C GLY A 532 -32.72 -6.52 1.08
N ASN A 533 -31.87 -5.48 1.13
CA ASN A 533 -30.82 -5.38 2.15
C ASN A 533 -31.30 -4.56 3.37
N PRO A 534 -31.55 -5.20 4.53
CA PRO A 534 -32.13 -4.53 5.71
C PRO A 534 -31.20 -3.51 6.39
N ARG A 535 -29.91 -3.45 5.99
CA ARG A 535 -28.98 -2.39 6.39
C ARG A 535 -29.13 -1.13 5.53
N TYR A 536 -29.65 -1.25 4.31
CA TYR A 536 -29.79 -0.14 3.37
C TYR A 536 -31.20 0.42 3.35
N PHE A 537 -32.20 -0.46 3.45
CA PHE A 537 -33.61 -0.12 3.65
C PHE A 537 -33.99 -0.59 5.06
N PHE A 538 -34.02 0.38 5.98
CA PHE A 538 -34.24 0.19 7.43
C PHE A 538 -35.42 0.98 7.99
N VAL A 539 -35.98 1.91 7.19
CA VAL A 539 -37.19 2.69 7.49
C VAL A 539 -38.45 1.95 7.02
N CYS A 540 -38.39 1.26 5.88
CA CYS A 540 -39.52 0.51 5.33
C CYS A 540 -39.07 -0.84 4.75
N ARG A 541 -39.73 -1.92 5.14
CA ARG A 541 -39.56 -3.29 4.63
C ARG A 541 -40.87 -4.02 4.31
N GLY A 542 -42.01 -3.41 4.61
CA GLY A 542 -43.35 -3.87 4.25
C GLY A 542 -44.29 -2.68 4.04
N SER A 543 -45.47 -2.92 3.47
CA SER A 543 -46.49 -1.87 3.22
C SER A 543 -46.99 -1.19 4.50
N VAL A 544 -47.06 -1.92 5.61
CA VAL A 544 -47.42 -1.37 6.94
C VAL A 544 -46.34 -0.40 7.43
N GLU A 545 -45.07 -0.84 7.48
CA GLU A 545 -43.94 0.04 7.83
C GLU A 545 -43.78 1.25 6.88
N CYS A 546 -44.32 1.20 5.66
CA CYS A 546 -44.38 2.35 4.75
C CYS A 546 -45.45 3.37 5.17
N ALA A 547 -46.62 2.89 5.59
CA ALA A 547 -47.71 3.75 6.04
C ALA A 547 -47.36 4.45 7.35
N ASP A 548 -46.76 3.72 8.31
CA ASP A 548 -46.32 4.25 9.60
C ASP A 548 -45.29 5.40 9.47
N PHE A 549 -44.54 5.46 8.36
CA PHE A 549 -43.53 6.49 8.13
C PHE A 549 -44.06 7.77 7.45
N GLY A 550 -45.30 7.77 6.95
CA GLY A 550 -46.02 8.95 6.47
C GLY A 550 -45.50 9.57 5.15
N THR A 551 -46.42 9.95 4.27
CA THR A 551 -46.12 10.63 2.98
C THR A 551 -46.76 12.01 2.84
N ASP A 552 -47.15 12.62 3.97
CA ASP A 552 -47.81 13.94 4.00
C ASP A 552 -46.83 15.07 3.71
N ALA A 553 -45.56 14.90 4.11
CA ALA A 553 -44.45 15.72 3.65
C ALA A 553 -43.93 15.23 2.28
N PRO A 554 -43.35 16.11 1.44
CA PRO A 554 -42.75 15.69 0.16
C PRO A 554 -41.71 14.57 0.33
N VAL A 555 -40.90 14.64 1.39
CA VAL A 555 -39.94 13.60 1.78
C VAL A 555 -40.02 13.39 3.30
N THR A 556 -40.14 12.13 3.73
CA THR A 556 -40.04 11.75 5.15
C THR A 556 -38.92 10.72 5.30
N PHE A 557 -37.93 10.98 6.16
CA PHE A 557 -36.74 10.14 6.22
C PHE A 557 -36.18 9.92 7.63
N GLY A 558 -35.64 8.71 7.84
CA GLY A 558 -34.82 8.36 8.98
C GLY A 558 -33.33 8.39 8.63
N THR A 559 -32.50 8.67 9.63
CA THR A 559 -31.04 8.68 9.47
C THR A 559 -30.38 7.64 10.38
N ARG A 560 -29.30 7.01 9.90
CA ARG A 560 -28.47 6.11 10.70
C ARG A 560 -26.99 6.44 10.51
N SER A 561 -26.32 6.81 11.58
CA SER A 561 -24.87 7.04 11.57
C SER A 561 -24.11 5.72 11.38
N GLU A 562 -23.14 5.71 10.48
CA GLU A 562 -22.10 4.68 10.34
C GLU A 562 -20.73 5.36 10.57
N LYS A 563 -19.71 4.59 10.97
CA LYS A 563 -18.38 5.04 11.45
C LYS A 563 -17.62 6.11 10.63
N THR A 564 -18.03 6.41 9.39
CA THR A 564 -17.42 7.45 8.53
C THR A 564 -18.44 8.18 7.63
N LYS A 565 -19.75 8.08 7.90
CA LYS A 565 -20.82 8.53 7.00
C LYS A 565 -22.21 8.40 7.66
N VAL A 566 -23.15 9.26 7.30
CA VAL A 566 -24.57 9.07 7.63
C VAL A 566 -25.27 8.35 6.47
N ARG A 567 -26.20 7.46 6.79
CA ARG A 567 -27.19 6.88 5.88
C ARG A 567 -28.52 7.61 6.03
N VAL A 568 -29.18 7.90 4.92
CA VAL A 568 -30.52 8.51 4.86
C VAL A 568 -31.39 7.55 4.08
N ASN A 569 -32.56 7.20 4.61
CA ASN A 569 -33.51 6.30 3.99
C ASN A 569 -34.91 6.74 4.39
N GLY A 570 -35.86 6.69 3.45
CA GLY A 570 -37.18 7.25 3.66
C GLY A 570 -38.14 6.95 2.53
N VAL A 571 -39.25 7.69 2.56
CA VAL A 571 -40.33 7.68 1.58
C VAL A 571 -40.50 9.07 0.98
N VAL A 572 -41.11 9.14 -0.20
CA VAL A 572 -41.54 10.39 -0.83
C VAL A 572 -43.03 10.34 -1.16
N SER A 573 -43.68 11.50 -1.13
CA SER A 573 -45.08 11.64 -1.54
C SER A 573 -45.28 11.40 -3.04
N ALA A 574 -46.53 11.28 -3.48
CA ALA A 574 -46.86 11.18 -4.91
C ALA A 574 -46.42 12.40 -5.73
N GLN A 575 -46.19 13.56 -5.10
CA GLN A 575 -45.86 14.81 -5.78
C GLN A 575 -44.39 14.91 -6.22
N VAL A 576 -43.48 14.20 -5.55
CA VAL A 576 -42.04 14.26 -5.86
C VAL A 576 -41.73 13.38 -7.07
N ASP A 577 -41.36 13.97 -8.19
CA ASP A 577 -40.89 13.23 -9.37
C ASP A 577 -39.40 12.91 -9.26
N ARG A 578 -38.61 13.88 -8.77
CA ARG A 578 -37.14 13.82 -8.72
C ARG A 578 -36.62 14.25 -7.36
N LEU A 579 -35.64 13.51 -6.85
CA LEU A 579 -34.97 13.76 -5.56
C LEU A 579 -33.46 13.88 -5.80
N GLU A 580 -32.86 14.99 -5.35
CA GLU A 580 -31.44 15.28 -5.58
C GLU A 580 -30.71 15.62 -4.28
N TYR A 581 -29.45 15.20 -4.16
CA TYR A 581 -28.59 15.53 -3.02
C TYR A 581 -27.32 16.27 -3.46
N HIS A 582 -27.06 17.42 -2.86
CA HIS A 582 -25.79 18.15 -2.95
C HIS A 582 -24.94 17.82 -1.73
N SER A 583 -23.67 17.44 -1.95
CA SER A 583 -22.74 17.12 -0.86
C SER A 583 -21.99 18.33 -0.28
N ALA A 584 -22.08 19.49 -0.91
CA ALA A 584 -21.55 20.78 -0.46
C ALA A 584 -22.26 21.94 -1.21
N PRO A 585 -22.15 23.20 -0.73
CA PRO A 585 -22.73 24.36 -1.40
C PRO A 585 -22.10 24.56 -2.78
N GLY A 586 -22.93 24.74 -3.81
CA GLY A 586 -22.48 24.82 -5.21
C GLY A 586 -21.95 23.50 -5.79
N GLY A 587 -22.02 22.39 -5.06
CA GLY A 587 -21.69 21.06 -5.57
C GLY A 587 -22.75 20.54 -6.57
N PRO A 588 -22.36 19.75 -7.58
CA PRO A 588 -23.29 19.21 -8.55
C PRO A 588 -24.34 18.31 -7.87
N PRO A 589 -25.62 18.39 -8.27
CA PRO A 589 -26.68 17.54 -7.71
C PRO A 589 -26.44 16.07 -8.03
N ARG A 590 -26.87 15.19 -7.13
CA ARG A 590 -26.88 13.75 -7.35
C ARG A 590 -28.30 13.22 -7.25
N GLY A 591 -28.83 12.73 -8.36
CA GLY A 591 -30.12 12.05 -8.38
C GLY A 591 -30.12 10.82 -7.46
N ILE A 592 -31.19 10.69 -6.69
CA ILE A 592 -31.46 9.54 -5.82
C ILE A 592 -32.62 8.75 -6.45
N PRO A 593 -32.46 7.45 -6.76
CA PRO A 593 -33.54 6.64 -7.31
C PRO A 593 -34.73 6.55 -6.34
N LEU A 594 -35.92 6.81 -6.88
CA LEU A 594 -37.20 6.58 -6.21
C LEU A 594 -37.71 5.19 -6.59
N LEU A 595 -37.89 4.32 -5.61
CA LEU A 595 -38.17 2.90 -5.80
C LEU A 595 -39.62 2.59 -5.40
N ALA A 596 -40.45 2.23 -6.37
CA ALA A 596 -41.82 1.73 -6.16
C ALA A 596 -41.82 0.30 -5.58
N ALA A 597 -41.29 0.18 -4.36
CA ALA A 597 -41.08 -1.07 -3.65
C ALA A 597 -42.37 -1.68 -3.09
N TYR A 598 -43.36 -0.82 -2.79
CA TYR A 598 -44.63 -1.18 -2.18
C TYR A 598 -45.77 -0.37 -2.85
N PRO A 599 -47.02 -0.87 -2.87
CA PRO A 599 -48.14 -0.15 -3.45
C PRO A 599 -48.31 1.25 -2.82
N GLY A 600 -48.53 2.28 -3.65
CA GLY A 600 -48.75 3.66 -3.22
C GLY A 600 -47.53 4.44 -2.74
N VAL A 601 -46.44 3.79 -2.33
CA VAL A 601 -45.29 4.44 -1.67
C VAL A 601 -43.98 4.21 -2.42
N ARG A 602 -43.26 5.30 -2.73
CA ARG A 602 -41.91 5.25 -3.30
C ARG A 602 -40.88 5.45 -2.19
N THR A 603 -40.00 4.47 -2.02
CA THR A 603 -38.90 4.51 -1.05
C THR A 603 -37.60 5.01 -1.69
N PHE A 604 -36.68 5.52 -0.89
CA PHE A 604 -35.34 5.89 -1.34
C PHE A 604 -34.30 5.56 -0.28
N SER A 605 -33.04 5.34 -0.69
CA SER A 605 -31.92 5.20 0.24
C SER A 605 -30.65 5.77 -0.36
N PHE A 606 -29.90 6.52 0.44
CA PHE A 606 -28.54 6.93 0.12
C PHE A 606 -27.65 6.98 1.38
N ARG A 607 -26.37 7.27 1.16
CA ARG A 607 -25.39 7.59 2.21
C ARG A 607 -24.58 8.81 1.79
N SER A 608 -24.03 9.56 2.74
CA SER A 608 -23.02 10.59 2.50
C SER A 608 -22.16 10.82 3.75
N ALA A 609 -20.92 11.29 3.58
CA ALA A 609 -20.04 11.70 4.68
C ALA A 609 -20.14 13.20 5.02
N THR A 610 -20.74 14.02 4.17
CA THR A 610 -20.78 15.49 4.33
C THR A 610 -22.20 16.02 4.60
N MET A 611 -22.87 15.50 5.64
CA MET A 611 -24.20 16.02 6.03
C MET A 611 -24.16 17.44 6.60
N THR A 612 -23.02 17.89 7.15
CA THR A 612 -22.83 19.24 7.72
C THR A 612 -23.10 20.37 6.71
N HIS A 613 -22.96 20.09 5.41
CA HIS A 613 -23.31 20.99 4.32
C HIS A 613 -24.11 20.25 3.23
N GLY A 614 -24.82 19.19 3.63
CA GLY A 614 -25.55 18.32 2.75
C GLY A 614 -26.97 18.84 2.57
N ARG A 615 -27.41 19.01 1.33
CA ARG A 615 -28.75 19.50 0.99
C ARG A 615 -29.50 18.47 0.15
N LEU A 616 -30.66 18.02 0.64
CA LEU A 616 -31.56 17.13 -0.08
C LEU A 616 -32.74 17.95 -0.63
N VAL A 617 -32.95 17.93 -1.94
CA VAL A 617 -33.97 18.76 -2.61
C VAL A 617 -34.95 17.86 -3.36
N ALA A 618 -36.25 18.10 -3.16
CA ALA A 618 -37.34 17.40 -3.83
C ALA A 618 -37.98 18.30 -4.89
N TYR A 619 -38.26 17.72 -6.06
CA TYR A 619 -38.83 18.41 -7.22
C TYR A 619 -40.08 17.70 -7.73
N ALA A 620 -41.07 18.48 -8.20
CA ALA A 620 -42.19 17.98 -8.99
C ALA A 620 -41.79 17.76 -10.46
N ALA A 621 -42.67 17.11 -11.23
CA ALA A 621 -42.46 16.79 -12.65
C ALA A 621 -42.40 18.05 -13.56
N ASP A 622 -42.91 19.18 -13.10
CA ASP A 622 -42.75 20.52 -13.71
C ASP A 622 -41.34 21.12 -13.49
N GLY A 623 -40.46 20.42 -12.76
CA GLY A 623 -39.14 20.87 -12.37
C GLY A 623 -39.11 21.82 -11.17
N ARG A 624 -40.28 22.19 -10.61
CA ARG A 624 -40.41 23.11 -9.47
C ARG A 624 -39.96 22.43 -8.18
N GLN A 625 -39.21 23.15 -7.36
CA GLN A 625 -38.81 22.68 -6.03
C GLN A 625 -40.03 22.61 -5.10
N LEU A 626 -40.22 21.46 -4.45
CA LEU A 626 -41.28 21.21 -3.46
C LEU A 626 -40.78 21.40 -2.03
N ALA A 627 -39.56 20.95 -1.74
CA ALA A 627 -38.93 21.07 -0.43
C ALA A 627 -37.39 21.04 -0.56
N SER A 628 -36.71 21.59 0.43
CA SER A 628 -35.28 21.40 0.68
C SER A 628 -35.11 21.00 2.14
N TYR A 629 -34.17 20.11 2.41
CA TYR A 629 -33.82 19.64 3.74
C TYR A 629 -32.31 19.82 3.92
N ASP A 630 -31.96 20.66 4.88
CA ASP A 630 -30.64 21.25 5.07
C ASP A 630 -30.29 21.11 6.56
N ASP A 631 -31.04 21.82 7.41
CA ASP A 631 -30.89 21.79 8.87
C ASP A 631 -31.26 20.43 9.48
N GLU A 632 -32.18 19.68 8.89
CA GLU A 632 -32.55 18.34 9.36
C GLU A 632 -31.40 17.34 9.16
N LEU A 633 -30.64 17.48 8.08
CA LEU A 633 -29.45 16.66 7.79
C LEU A 633 -28.27 17.04 8.68
N ALA A 634 -28.09 18.34 8.96
CA ALA A 634 -27.13 18.81 9.95
C ALA A 634 -27.49 18.32 11.38
N ALA A 635 -28.76 18.45 11.78
CA ALA A 635 -29.26 18.00 13.08
C ALA A 635 -29.28 16.46 13.22
N ALA A 636 -29.40 15.71 12.12
CA ALA A 636 -29.22 14.26 12.12
C ALA A 636 -27.77 13.85 12.46
N LEU A 637 -26.77 14.63 12.00
CA LEU A 637 -25.38 14.45 12.40
C LEU A 637 -25.18 14.76 13.90
N ALA A 638 -25.73 15.89 14.36
CA ALA A 638 -25.60 16.34 15.76
C ALA A 638 -26.21 15.36 16.78
N ARG A 639 -27.36 14.75 16.46
CA ARG A 639 -28.04 13.73 17.29
C ARG A 639 -27.37 12.34 17.25
N SER A 640 -26.18 12.23 16.64
CA SER A 640 -25.44 10.97 16.45
C SER A 640 -24.04 10.95 17.08
N GLY A 641 -23.70 11.95 17.91
CA GLY A 641 -22.39 12.13 18.55
C GLY A 641 -22.31 11.59 19.97
#